data_AF-A0A9W8CUX0-F1
#
_entry.id   AF-A0A9W8CUX0-F1
#
_cell.length_a   1.000
_cell.length_b   1.000
_cell.length_c   1.000
_cell.angle_alpha   90.00
_cell.angle_beta   90.00
_cell.angle_gamma   90.00
#
_symmetry.space_group_name_H-M   'P 1'
#
loop_
_entity.id
_entity.type
_entity.pdbx_description
1 polymer ?
#
loop_
_entity_poly.entity_id
_entity_poly.type
_entity_poly.pdbx_seq_one_letter_code
_entity_poly.pdbx_strand_id
1 'polypeptide(L)'
;MVNLDKVVVVTGYGEVSPHGNAATRWEVEAYGELSVEGCIELAWIMGLIRHANGVLPGTGTQYTGWVDAKSGEPVRDADIKQRYEEYISTHTGIRLIEPELALGYDPAKKQVLREVQIEHDMEPFEAAAEDAAAYKKSNGDRVDVWENAGGASWSVRFLKGALIRVPAAVNATRLVAALLPTGWDAGRFGIPEDVIRQVDPVTLYVLVATVEALLRSGITDPYELYQHVHVSEVGSTVGSGLGGGQALQDMFWNRANDRETRNDTLQETFISTIQAWVNMLLMSSAGPVKPAVGACATTVLSIDTAVDTIQAGKAKVMLAGGVDDFYEEPSTEFAAMGATSNTLDEYAKGRVPSEMCRPCTSTRNGFMEGQGAGVVVLMSASTAIACGAPIYGIVGMSATATDKQGRSVPAPGKGVLGSAREVSNPAMLRQLSIKRRRGLMDEELEVLDESKRRKMGRLEQEAKEAVIDTEEAAALKAEIEWQYADQLRALQDRLGNEFWKRSTGISPLRGSLAVWGLDADDIGLASFHGTSTKANDRNESEVLDAQMQQLGRTPGHAVPAVCQKWLTGHSKGAAAAFMLNGVLQSLRTGIVPGNRNADNIDSDLRRCDYALYLSKTIQTAGIKAALLKSFGFGQVGGELLVVHPDYLLATLGRAQLEEYNAKLRERDARAHRYWQDALVGNHPFVRIKSSPPFTPEQERRVYLDSTARTHYDPRTGEYRF
;
A
#
# COMPACT_ATOMS: atom_id res chain seq x y z
N MET A 1 -5.03 -11.91 28.56
CA MET A 1 -3.84 -12.77 28.31
C MET A 1 -2.85 -12.11 27.37
N VAL A 2 -3.29 -11.46 26.30
CA VAL A 2 -2.40 -10.82 25.33
C VAL A 2 -1.90 -9.46 25.82
N ASN A 3 -0.66 -9.13 25.49
CA ASN A 3 -0.13 -7.77 25.60
C ASN A 3 -0.56 -6.97 24.37
N LEU A 4 -1.48 -6.02 24.56
CA LEU A 4 -2.07 -5.22 23.49
C LEU A 4 -1.09 -4.19 22.90
N ASP A 5 0.01 -3.87 23.58
CA ASP A 5 1.03 -2.96 23.04
C ASP A 5 1.85 -3.60 21.92
N LYS A 6 1.94 -4.94 21.89
CA LYS A 6 2.66 -5.70 20.85
C LYS A 6 1.77 -6.30 19.77
N VAL A 7 0.45 -6.30 19.96
CA VAL A 7 -0.48 -6.72 18.91
C VAL A 7 -0.59 -5.59 17.90
N VAL A 8 -0.27 -5.87 16.64
CA VAL A 8 -0.37 -4.89 15.56
C VAL A 8 -1.67 -5.11 14.80
N VAL A 9 -2.40 -4.03 14.55
CA VAL A 9 -3.68 -4.04 13.85
C VAL A 9 -3.67 -3.11 12.66
N VAL A 10 -4.42 -3.47 11.63
CA VAL A 10 -4.75 -2.54 10.53
C VAL A 10 -5.95 -1.71 10.95
N THR A 11 -5.74 -0.40 11.12
CA THR A 11 -6.80 0.52 11.52
C THR A 11 -7.37 1.32 10.36
N GLY A 12 -6.75 1.28 9.19
CA GLY A 12 -7.21 1.96 7.98
C GLY A 12 -6.44 1.45 6.77
N TYR A 13 -7.04 1.57 5.59
CA TYR A 13 -6.44 1.15 4.31
C TYR A 13 -6.97 2.01 3.17
N GLY A 14 -6.16 2.34 2.19
CA GLY A 14 -6.54 3.15 1.04
C GLY A 14 -5.81 2.71 -0.21
N GLU A 15 -6.38 2.97 -1.39
CA GLU A 15 -5.75 2.65 -2.66
C GLU A 15 -6.14 3.62 -3.78
N VAL A 16 -5.19 3.86 -4.68
CA VAL A 16 -5.41 4.42 -6.00
C VAL A 16 -5.07 3.31 -6.98
N SER A 17 -6.07 2.76 -7.65
CA SER A 17 -5.97 1.52 -8.44
C SER A 17 -6.67 1.66 -9.80
N PRO A 18 -6.50 0.69 -10.72
CA PRO A 18 -7.21 0.67 -12.00
C PRO A 18 -8.72 0.70 -11.92
N HIS A 19 -9.30 0.40 -10.76
CA HIS A 19 -10.75 0.47 -10.51
C HIS A 19 -11.13 1.60 -9.54
N GLY A 20 -10.31 2.67 -9.44
CA GLY A 20 -10.56 3.81 -8.56
C GLY A 20 -9.95 3.57 -7.18
N ASN A 21 -10.78 3.44 -6.15
CA ASN A 21 -10.33 3.24 -4.78
C ASN A 21 -10.74 1.87 -4.23
N ALA A 22 -10.53 1.64 -2.92
CA ALA A 22 -10.76 0.32 -2.35
C ALA A 22 -12.24 -0.08 -2.31
N ALA A 23 -13.17 0.88 -2.28
CA ALA A 23 -14.61 0.58 -2.28
C ALA A 23 -15.05 0.14 -3.68
N THR A 24 -14.72 0.93 -4.70
CA THR A 24 -15.13 0.67 -6.09
C THR A 24 -14.45 -0.58 -6.65
N ARG A 25 -13.17 -0.81 -6.34
CA ARG A 25 -12.48 -2.07 -6.68
C ARG A 25 -13.11 -3.28 -6.02
N TRP A 26 -13.52 -3.18 -4.75
CA TRP A 26 -14.18 -4.28 -4.04
C TRP A 26 -15.53 -4.66 -4.65
N GLU A 27 -16.32 -3.69 -5.10
CA GLU A 27 -17.61 -4.00 -5.74
C GLU A 27 -17.43 -4.84 -7.00
N VAL A 28 -16.49 -4.44 -7.87
CA VAL A 28 -16.18 -5.20 -9.09
C VAL A 28 -15.54 -6.55 -8.74
N GLU A 29 -14.64 -6.60 -7.76
CA GLU A 29 -14.01 -7.85 -7.33
C GLU A 29 -15.03 -8.85 -6.76
N ALA A 30 -15.81 -8.44 -5.76
CA ALA A 30 -16.75 -9.32 -5.06
C ALA A 30 -18.03 -9.59 -5.87
N TYR A 31 -18.67 -8.56 -6.43
CA TYR A 31 -19.99 -8.67 -7.04
C TYR A 31 -19.95 -8.71 -8.57
N GLY A 32 -18.96 -8.05 -9.19
CA GLY A 32 -18.76 -8.07 -10.65
C GLY A 32 -19.49 -6.95 -11.38
N GLU A 33 -20.16 -6.08 -10.64
CA GLU A 33 -20.84 -4.88 -11.12
C GLU A 33 -20.69 -3.78 -10.06
N LEU A 34 -20.82 -2.53 -10.49
CA LEU A 34 -20.82 -1.37 -9.60
C LEU A 34 -22.25 -1.13 -9.09
N SER A 35 -22.38 -0.71 -7.84
CA SER A 35 -23.61 -0.13 -7.31
C SER A 35 -23.85 1.26 -7.93
N VAL A 36 -24.98 1.90 -7.59
CA VAL A 36 -25.21 3.30 -8.00
C VAL A 36 -24.18 4.20 -7.31
N GLU A 37 -23.91 3.95 -6.02
CA GLU A 37 -22.92 4.64 -5.23
C GLU A 37 -21.51 4.48 -5.81
N GLY A 38 -21.13 3.25 -6.18
CA GLY A 38 -19.86 2.97 -6.84
C GLY A 38 -19.72 3.64 -8.20
N CYS A 39 -20.81 3.72 -8.97
CA CYS A 39 -20.83 4.48 -10.23
C CYS A 39 -20.69 5.98 -10.01
N ILE A 40 -21.35 6.56 -8.99
CA ILE A 40 -21.22 7.98 -8.64
C ILE A 40 -19.78 8.29 -8.25
N GLU A 41 -19.20 7.47 -7.39
CA GLU A 41 -17.83 7.63 -6.92
C GLU A 41 -16.83 7.55 -8.08
N LEU A 42 -16.93 6.54 -8.95
CA LEU A 42 -16.06 6.44 -10.12
C LEU A 42 -16.30 7.54 -11.16
N ALA A 43 -17.56 7.93 -11.40
CA ALA A 43 -17.86 9.05 -12.30
C ALA A 43 -17.23 10.36 -11.79
N TRP A 44 -17.22 10.58 -10.47
CA TRP A 44 -16.52 11.70 -9.86
C TRP A 44 -14.99 11.56 -10.00
N ILE A 45 -14.42 10.40 -9.69
CA ILE A 45 -12.98 10.12 -9.83
C ILE A 45 -12.50 10.37 -11.27
N MET A 46 -13.30 9.99 -12.26
CA MET A 46 -13.01 10.14 -13.69
C MET A 46 -13.34 11.54 -14.24
N GLY A 47 -13.93 12.43 -13.42
CA GLY A 47 -14.31 13.78 -13.83
C GLY A 47 -15.47 13.82 -14.83
N LEU A 48 -16.33 12.80 -14.85
CA LEU A 48 -17.54 12.75 -15.68
C LEU A 48 -18.67 13.59 -15.08
N ILE A 49 -18.71 13.67 -13.76
CA ILE A 49 -19.64 14.50 -13.00
C ILE A 49 -18.89 15.44 -12.07
N ARG A 50 -19.52 16.55 -11.72
CA ARG A 50 -19.09 17.45 -10.65
C ARG A 50 -20.31 17.93 -9.87
N HIS A 51 -20.13 18.22 -8.60
CA HIS A 51 -21.21 18.79 -7.81
C HIS A 51 -21.40 20.28 -8.18
N ALA A 52 -22.65 20.71 -8.29
CA ALA A 52 -23.02 22.11 -8.46
C ALA A 52 -23.92 22.53 -7.31
N ASN A 53 -23.66 23.70 -6.74
CA ASN A 53 -24.48 24.30 -5.70
C ASN A 53 -24.62 25.81 -5.98
N GLY A 54 -25.73 26.21 -6.61
CA GLY A 54 -25.94 27.60 -7.02
C GLY A 54 -26.80 27.71 -8.28
N VAL A 55 -26.70 28.87 -8.94
CA VAL A 55 -27.42 29.13 -10.20
C VAL A 55 -26.68 28.45 -11.35
N LEU A 56 -27.38 27.60 -12.10
CA LEU A 56 -26.81 26.95 -13.27
C LEU A 56 -26.52 27.97 -14.39
N PRO A 57 -25.32 27.94 -14.99
CA PRO A 57 -24.97 28.82 -16.11
C PRO A 57 -25.97 28.69 -17.26
N GLY A 58 -26.47 29.81 -17.76
CA GLY A 58 -27.35 29.85 -18.95
C GLY A 58 -28.83 29.54 -18.71
N THR A 59 -29.23 28.99 -17.55
CA THR A 59 -30.66 28.68 -17.27
C THR A 59 -31.29 29.59 -16.21
N GLY A 60 -30.48 30.25 -15.37
CA GLY A 60 -30.97 31.06 -14.25
C GLY A 60 -31.65 30.26 -13.14
N THR A 61 -31.63 28.92 -13.20
CA THR A 61 -32.29 28.03 -12.24
C THR A 61 -31.35 27.72 -11.08
N GLN A 62 -31.84 27.86 -9.85
CA GLN A 62 -31.13 27.40 -8.65
C GLN A 62 -31.11 25.86 -8.63
N TYR A 63 -29.94 25.26 -8.46
CA TYR A 63 -29.74 23.82 -8.46
C TYR A 63 -28.70 23.40 -7.43
N THR A 64 -28.94 22.26 -6.79
CA THR A 64 -27.97 21.59 -5.91
C THR A 64 -27.98 20.11 -6.26
N GLY A 65 -26.84 19.57 -6.69
CA GLY A 65 -26.70 18.17 -7.07
C GLY A 65 -25.61 17.96 -8.12
N TRP A 66 -25.58 16.78 -8.72
CA TRP A 66 -24.62 16.45 -9.77
C TRP A 66 -24.95 17.15 -11.08
N VAL A 67 -23.91 17.60 -11.78
CA VAL A 67 -23.98 18.00 -13.18
C VAL A 67 -22.94 17.24 -13.98
N ASP A 68 -23.25 17.00 -15.25
CA ASP A 68 -22.27 16.49 -16.20
C ASP A 68 -21.12 17.50 -16.32
N ALA A 69 -19.89 17.04 -16.13
CA ALA A 69 -18.75 17.92 -16.00
C ALA A 69 -18.46 18.73 -17.28
N LYS A 70 -18.81 18.18 -18.45
CA LYS A 70 -18.55 18.77 -19.75
C LYS A 70 -19.65 19.72 -20.20
N SER A 71 -20.91 19.27 -20.16
CA SER A 71 -22.07 20.03 -20.63
C SER A 71 -22.64 20.98 -19.56
N GLY A 72 -22.43 20.68 -18.27
CA GLY A 72 -23.05 21.41 -17.17
C GLY A 72 -24.53 21.06 -16.94
N GLU A 73 -25.08 20.08 -17.65
CA GLU A 73 -26.47 19.64 -17.48
C GLU A 73 -26.66 18.91 -16.13
N PRO A 74 -27.77 19.17 -15.42
CA PRO A 74 -28.18 18.38 -14.25
C PRO A 74 -28.22 16.88 -14.52
N VAL A 75 -27.71 16.09 -13.57
CA VAL A 75 -27.80 14.63 -13.57
C VAL A 75 -28.32 14.16 -12.22
N ARG A 76 -29.36 13.33 -12.22
CA ARG A 76 -29.83 12.69 -10.97
C ARG A 76 -28.99 11.46 -10.68
N ASP A 77 -28.82 11.16 -9.40
CA ASP A 77 -28.10 9.99 -8.89
C ASP A 77 -28.54 8.69 -9.58
N ALA A 78 -29.86 8.50 -9.71
CA ALA A 78 -30.45 7.32 -10.35
C ALA A 78 -30.12 7.18 -11.85
N ASP A 79 -29.79 8.29 -12.53
CA ASP A 79 -29.48 8.29 -13.96
C ASP A 79 -27.97 8.12 -14.20
N ILE A 80 -27.10 8.32 -13.19
CA ILE A 80 -25.64 8.28 -13.34
C ILE A 80 -25.16 6.91 -13.83
N LYS A 81 -25.65 5.82 -13.22
CA LYS A 81 -25.29 4.46 -13.65
C LYS A 81 -25.66 4.23 -15.11
N GLN A 82 -26.90 4.50 -15.49
CA GLN A 82 -27.36 4.36 -16.89
C GLN A 82 -26.56 5.22 -17.88
N ARG A 83 -26.16 6.44 -17.47
CA ARG A 83 -25.51 7.41 -18.36
C ARG A 83 -24.01 7.18 -18.53
N TYR A 84 -23.32 6.67 -17.51
CA TYR A 84 -21.86 6.63 -17.47
C TYR A 84 -21.25 5.23 -17.28
N GLU A 85 -22.00 4.21 -16.86
CA GLU A 85 -21.44 2.87 -16.56
C GLU A 85 -20.72 2.25 -17.76
N GLU A 86 -21.26 2.39 -18.98
CA GLU A 86 -20.60 1.90 -20.19
C GLU A 86 -19.21 2.55 -20.36
N TYR A 87 -19.14 3.88 -20.27
CA TYR A 87 -17.88 4.62 -20.38
C TYR A 87 -16.90 4.26 -19.25
N ILE A 88 -17.40 4.14 -18.01
CA ILE A 88 -16.59 3.73 -16.85
C ILE A 88 -16.00 2.34 -17.10
N SER A 89 -16.82 1.39 -17.56
CA SER A 89 -16.38 0.01 -17.78
C SER A 89 -15.30 -0.11 -18.88
N THR A 90 -15.34 0.74 -19.91
CA THR A 90 -14.35 0.72 -21.00
C THR A 90 -13.05 1.45 -20.65
N HIS A 91 -13.08 2.36 -19.67
CA HIS A 91 -11.96 3.23 -19.29
C HIS A 91 -11.46 2.97 -17.85
N THR A 92 -11.70 1.77 -17.33
CA THR A 92 -11.17 1.28 -16.04
C THR A 92 -10.56 -0.10 -16.22
N GLY A 93 -9.73 -0.53 -15.27
CA GLY A 93 -9.13 -1.87 -15.26
C GLY A 93 -8.11 -2.10 -16.37
N ILE A 94 -7.99 -3.37 -16.79
CA ILE A 94 -7.05 -3.84 -17.82
C ILE A 94 -7.59 -3.51 -19.22
N ARG A 95 -6.90 -2.62 -19.93
CA ARG A 95 -7.30 -2.14 -21.26
C ARG A 95 -6.11 -1.69 -22.09
N LEU A 96 -6.37 -1.25 -23.31
CA LEU A 96 -5.33 -0.71 -24.20
C LEU A 96 -4.59 0.46 -23.54
N ILE A 97 -3.29 0.59 -23.82
CA ILE A 97 -2.47 1.68 -23.29
C ILE A 97 -3.00 3.01 -23.82
N GLU A 98 -3.31 3.92 -22.89
CA GLU A 98 -3.67 5.31 -23.15
C GLU A 98 -2.43 6.17 -22.87
N PRO A 99 -1.82 6.81 -23.88
CA PRO A 99 -0.58 7.57 -23.72
C PRO A 99 -0.63 8.64 -22.63
N GLU A 100 -1.80 9.26 -22.42
CA GLU A 100 -2.02 10.29 -21.41
C GLU A 100 -1.83 9.77 -19.97
N LEU A 101 -2.00 8.47 -19.74
CA LEU A 101 -1.83 7.80 -18.45
C LEU A 101 -0.49 7.06 -18.32
N ALA A 102 0.34 7.09 -19.37
CA ALA A 102 1.59 6.35 -19.49
C ALA A 102 2.78 7.27 -19.84
N LEU A 103 2.75 8.52 -19.34
CA LEU A 103 3.79 9.54 -19.58
C LEU A 103 4.06 9.82 -21.07
N GLY A 104 3.01 9.80 -21.89
CA GLY A 104 3.10 10.01 -23.34
C GLY A 104 3.51 8.76 -24.13
N TYR A 105 3.65 7.59 -23.50
CA TYR A 105 4.03 6.35 -24.17
C TYR A 105 2.93 5.84 -25.11
N ASP A 106 3.22 5.84 -26.42
CA ASP A 106 2.41 5.18 -27.43
C ASP A 106 3.14 3.91 -27.93
N PRO A 107 2.67 2.70 -27.57
CA PRO A 107 3.31 1.46 -27.99
C PRO A 107 3.30 1.24 -29.52
N ALA A 108 2.39 1.89 -30.25
CA ALA A 108 2.35 1.83 -31.72
C ALA A 108 3.43 2.70 -32.38
N LYS A 109 4.01 3.65 -31.64
CA LYS A 109 5.00 4.62 -32.13
C LYS A 109 6.25 4.69 -31.26
N LYS A 110 6.64 3.57 -30.65
CA LYS A 110 7.80 3.52 -29.76
C LYS A 110 9.05 4.06 -30.47
N GLN A 111 9.55 5.20 -29.99
CA GLN A 111 10.66 5.92 -30.62
C GLN A 111 12.00 5.34 -30.17
N VAL A 112 12.93 5.17 -31.10
CA VAL A 112 14.32 4.82 -30.82
C VAL A 112 15.25 5.75 -31.60
N LEU A 113 16.44 6.00 -31.07
CA LEU A 113 17.50 6.71 -31.79
C LEU A 113 18.48 5.69 -32.37
N ARG A 114 18.69 5.75 -33.69
CA ARG A 114 19.72 4.94 -34.37
C ARG A 114 20.92 5.80 -34.70
N GLU A 115 22.09 5.34 -34.31
CA GLU A 115 23.34 5.98 -34.72
C GLU A 115 23.65 5.61 -36.17
N VAL A 116 23.92 6.63 -36.99
CA VAL A 116 24.22 6.51 -38.41
C VAL A 116 25.47 7.33 -38.71
N GLN A 117 26.36 6.78 -39.52
CA GLN A 117 27.52 7.50 -40.03
C GLN A 117 27.16 8.23 -41.32
N ILE A 118 27.52 9.51 -41.39
CA ILE A 118 27.37 10.34 -42.58
C ILE A 118 28.36 9.85 -43.66
N GLU A 119 27.84 9.48 -44.84
CA GLU A 119 28.65 8.92 -45.94
C GLU A 119 29.25 9.97 -46.88
N HIS A 120 28.69 11.18 -46.89
CA HIS A 120 29.08 12.33 -47.70
C HIS A 120 28.91 13.62 -46.90
N ASP A 121 29.71 14.65 -47.18
CA ASP A 121 29.56 15.94 -46.50
C ASP A 121 28.13 16.47 -46.67
N MET A 122 27.51 16.90 -45.57
CA MET A 122 26.16 17.45 -45.58
C MET A 122 26.14 18.89 -46.13
N GLU A 123 24.98 19.35 -46.55
CA GLU A 123 24.78 20.78 -46.80
C GLU A 123 24.91 21.57 -45.49
N PRO A 124 25.55 22.74 -45.50
CA PRO A 124 25.63 23.59 -44.32
C PRO A 124 24.26 24.11 -43.91
N PHE A 125 24.05 24.26 -42.60
CA PHE A 125 22.88 24.90 -42.02
C PHE A 125 23.30 26.03 -41.08
N GLU A 126 22.40 26.99 -40.86
CA GLU A 126 22.64 28.11 -39.93
C GLU A 126 22.34 27.72 -38.49
N ALA A 127 23.19 28.16 -37.57
CA ALA A 127 23.06 27.99 -36.12
C ALA A 127 23.54 29.25 -35.38
N ALA A 128 23.21 29.35 -34.09
CA ALA A 128 23.80 30.35 -33.22
C ALA A 128 25.30 30.08 -33.00
N ALA A 129 26.06 31.12 -32.63
CA ALA A 129 27.49 30.99 -32.38
C ALA A 129 27.82 29.94 -31.29
N GLU A 130 26.98 29.89 -30.24
CA GLU A 130 27.12 28.92 -29.15
C GLU A 130 26.91 27.47 -29.62
N ASP A 131 25.86 27.23 -30.40
CA ASP A 131 25.57 25.91 -30.98
C ASP A 131 26.67 25.46 -31.94
N ALA A 132 27.14 26.35 -32.83
CA ALA A 132 28.23 26.06 -33.75
C ALA A 132 29.51 25.65 -32.99
N ALA A 133 29.86 26.39 -31.93
CA ALA A 133 30.98 26.04 -31.07
C ALA A 133 30.76 24.69 -30.35
N ALA A 134 29.54 24.40 -29.89
CA ALA A 134 29.19 23.13 -29.26
C ALA A 134 29.32 21.95 -30.24
N TYR A 135 28.80 22.08 -31.47
CA TYR A 135 28.94 21.06 -32.52
C TYR A 135 30.40 20.81 -32.84
N LYS A 136 31.21 21.86 -33.00
CA LYS A 136 32.66 21.76 -33.25
C LYS A 136 33.39 21.06 -32.12
N LYS A 137 33.07 21.42 -30.88
CA LYS A 137 33.65 20.79 -29.68
C LYS A 137 33.33 19.30 -29.60
N SER A 138 32.11 18.90 -29.94
CA SER A 138 31.67 17.50 -29.88
C SER A 138 32.23 16.64 -31.03
N ASN A 139 32.31 17.19 -32.25
CA ASN A 139 32.62 16.41 -33.46
C ASN A 139 34.04 16.61 -34.00
N GLY A 140 34.80 17.56 -33.47
CA GLY A 140 36.19 17.81 -33.84
C GLY A 140 36.36 18.09 -35.33
N ASP A 141 37.22 17.32 -36.00
CA ASP A 141 37.52 17.49 -37.43
C ASP A 141 36.40 16.99 -38.35
N ARG A 142 35.32 16.41 -37.80
CA ARG A 142 34.19 15.89 -38.59
C ARG A 142 33.07 16.92 -38.79
N VAL A 143 33.29 18.17 -38.39
CA VAL A 143 32.37 19.28 -38.63
C VAL A 143 33.16 20.55 -38.89
N ASP A 144 32.74 21.31 -39.91
CA ASP A 144 33.23 22.65 -40.16
C ASP A 144 32.23 23.67 -39.66
N VAL A 145 32.75 24.75 -39.07
CA VAL A 145 31.93 25.89 -38.62
C VAL A 145 32.59 27.20 -39.03
N TRP A 146 31.80 28.16 -39.50
CA TRP A 146 32.28 29.49 -39.88
C TRP A 146 31.22 30.56 -39.66
N GLU A 147 31.66 31.79 -39.40
CA GLU A 147 30.78 32.94 -39.20
C GLU A 147 30.21 33.42 -40.54
N ASN A 148 28.92 33.73 -40.59
CA ASN A 148 28.26 34.26 -41.78
C ASN A 148 28.41 35.78 -41.89
N ALA A 149 28.27 36.31 -43.11
CA ALA A 149 28.40 37.74 -43.37
C ALA A 149 27.37 38.55 -42.54
N GLY A 150 27.87 39.46 -41.70
CA GLY A 150 27.05 40.27 -40.78
C GLY A 150 27.06 39.80 -39.32
N GLY A 151 27.74 38.69 -39.00
CA GLY A 151 28.04 38.25 -37.63
C GLY A 151 26.86 37.77 -36.79
N ALA A 152 25.67 37.70 -37.39
CA ALA A 152 24.43 37.33 -36.69
C ALA A 152 24.18 35.81 -36.62
N SER A 153 24.80 35.01 -37.51
CA SER A 153 24.66 33.55 -37.53
C SER A 153 25.97 32.87 -37.95
N TRP A 154 26.07 31.57 -37.64
CA TRP A 154 27.18 30.70 -38.03
C TRP A 154 26.67 29.59 -38.93
N SER A 155 27.45 29.20 -39.91
CA SER A 155 27.18 28.00 -40.71
C SER A 155 27.88 26.79 -40.10
N VAL A 156 27.18 25.65 -40.07
CA VAL A 156 27.67 24.37 -39.56
C VAL A 156 27.53 23.32 -40.66
N ARG A 157 28.61 22.58 -40.95
CA ARG A 157 28.64 21.52 -41.95
C ARG A 157 29.22 20.25 -41.37
N PHE A 158 28.38 19.22 -41.18
CA PHE A 158 28.86 17.89 -40.82
C PHE A 158 29.52 17.21 -42.02
N LEU A 159 30.71 16.66 -41.81
CA LEU A 159 31.52 16.04 -42.85
C LEU A 159 31.34 14.52 -42.87
N LYS A 160 31.78 13.89 -43.96
CA LYS A 160 31.87 12.44 -44.08
C LYS A 160 32.58 11.84 -42.86
N GLY A 161 31.96 10.83 -42.26
CA GLY A 161 32.45 10.14 -41.08
C GLY A 161 31.92 10.67 -39.75
N ALA A 162 31.24 11.83 -39.73
CA ALA A 162 30.47 12.29 -38.57
C ALA A 162 29.37 11.28 -38.21
N LEU A 163 29.04 11.21 -36.91
CA LEU A 163 27.98 10.34 -36.39
C LEU A 163 26.78 11.20 -36.03
N ILE A 164 25.60 10.80 -36.50
CA ILE A 164 24.33 11.43 -36.16
C ILE A 164 23.38 10.39 -35.57
N ARG A 165 22.42 10.85 -34.76
CA ARG A 165 21.33 10.02 -34.23
C ARG A 165 20.04 10.37 -34.93
N VAL A 166 19.43 9.38 -35.59
CA VAL A 166 18.19 9.56 -36.36
C VAL A 166 17.04 8.86 -35.63
N PRO A 167 15.92 9.55 -35.35
CA PRO A 167 14.72 8.92 -34.83
C PRO A 167 14.16 7.85 -35.78
N ALA A 168 13.82 6.70 -35.22
CA ALA A 168 13.10 5.62 -35.89
C ALA A 168 11.99 5.10 -34.95
N ALA A 169 11.04 4.35 -35.50
CA ALA A 169 10.00 3.69 -34.71
C ALA A 169 10.18 2.17 -34.74
N VAL A 170 9.81 1.51 -33.64
CA VAL A 170 9.72 0.05 -33.54
C VAL A 170 8.35 -0.33 -32.99
N ASN A 171 7.82 -1.47 -33.44
CA ASN A 171 6.54 -1.95 -32.93
C ASN A 171 6.74 -2.56 -31.53
N ALA A 172 6.00 -2.06 -30.54
CA ALA A 172 5.88 -2.75 -29.26
C ALA A 172 4.92 -3.96 -29.40
N THR A 173 5.12 -4.95 -28.54
CA THR A 173 4.29 -6.17 -28.49
C THR A 173 3.35 -6.17 -27.30
N ARG A 174 3.51 -5.22 -26.38
CA ARG A 174 2.70 -5.03 -25.17
C ARG A 174 1.87 -3.78 -25.40
N LEU A 175 0.58 -3.97 -25.65
CA LEU A 175 -0.36 -2.88 -26.00
C LEU A 175 -1.43 -2.66 -24.92
N VAL A 176 -1.39 -3.46 -23.84
CA VAL A 176 -2.40 -3.50 -22.78
C VAL A 176 -1.70 -3.35 -21.44
N ALA A 177 -2.33 -2.61 -20.53
CA ALA A 177 -1.91 -2.42 -19.15
C ALA A 177 -3.14 -2.24 -18.23
N ALA A 178 -2.96 -2.38 -16.93
CA ALA A 178 -3.93 -2.01 -15.92
C ALA A 178 -3.69 -0.55 -15.48
N LEU A 179 -4.39 0.37 -16.11
CA LEU A 179 -4.22 1.81 -15.93
C LEU A 179 -5.24 2.36 -14.93
N LEU A 180 -4.90 3.46 -14.25
CA LEU A 180 -5.87 4.23 -13.46
C LEU A 180 -7.09 4.61 -14.31
N PRO A 181 -8.27 4.86 -13.70
CA PRO A 181 -9.44 5.32 -14.44
C PRO A 181 -9.12 6.56 -15.28
N THR A 182 -9.49 6.56 -16.57
CA THR A 182 -9.25 7.71 -17.45
C THR A 182 -9.95 8.95 -16.89
N GLY A 183 -9.22 10.05 -16.80
CA GLY A 183 -9.69 11.29 -16.18
C GLY A 183 -9.38 11.43 -14.69
N TRP A 184 -8.75 10.43 -14.06
CA TRP A 184 -8.17 10.58 -12.72
C TRP A 184 -7.24 11.80 -12.69
N ASP A 185 -7.43 12.68 -11.70
CA ASP A 185 -6.71 13.93 -11.58
C ASP A 185 -6.47 14.27 -10.11
N ALA A 186 -5.22 14.57 -9.76
CA ALA A 186 -4.82 14.90 -8.39
C ALA A 186 -5.43 16.23 -7.90
N GLY A 187 -5.65 17.18 -8.81
CA GLY A 187 -6.28 18.46 -8.52
C GLY A 187 -7.72 18.31 -8.07
N ARG A 188 -8.47 17.33 -8.61
CA ARG A 188 -9.83 16.99 -8.18
C ARG A 188 -9.88 16.49 -6.74
N PHE A 189 -8.85 15.78 -6.29
CA PHE A 189 -8.71 15.40 -4.88
C PHE A 189 -8.25 16.58 -4.01
N GLY A 190 -7.91 17.73 -4.59
CA GLY A 190 -7.55 18.94 -3.86
C GLY A 190 -6.05 19.14 -3.66
N ILE A 191 -5.21 18.39 -4.37
CA ILE A 191 -3.77 18.64 -4.37
C ILE A 191 -3.49 19.92 -5.20
N PRO A 192 -2.78 20.92 -4.65
CA PRO A 192 -2.46 22.16 -5.35
C PRO A 192 -1.59 21.96 -6.59
N GLU A 193 -1.78 22.83 -7.60
CA GLU A 193 -1.08 22.79 -8.89
C GLU A 193 0.44 22.90 -8.76
N ASP A 194 0.94 23.69 -7.80
CA ASP A 194 2.38 23.81 -7.53
C ASP A 194 2.98 22.49 -7.03
N VAL A 195 2.25 21.75 -6.19
CA VAL A 195 2.65 20.41 -5.75
C VAL A 195 2.60 19.42 -6.91
N ILE A 196 1.53 19.44 -7.72
CA ILE A 196 1.38 18.55 -8.88
C ILE A 196 2.55 18.74 -9.87
N ARG A 197 2.98 19.98 -10.11
CA ARG A 197 4.14 20.27 -10.97
C ARG A 197 5.48 19.91 -10.35
N GLN A 198 5.58 19.88 -9.02
CA GLN A 198 6.83 19.66 -8.30
C GLN A 198 7.17 18.18 -8.11
N VAL A 199 6.18 17.31 -7.92
CA VAL A 199 6.41 15.91 -7.53
C VAL A 199 6.38 14.96 -8.74
N ASP A 200 6.79 13.72 -8.54
CA ASP A 200 6.53 12.62 -9.49
C ASP A 200 5.08 12.07 -9.33
N PRO A 201 4.41 11.58 -10.39
CA PRO A 201 3.06 11.01 -10.29
C PRO A 201 2.86 9.96 -9.20
N VAL A 202 3.87 9.13 -8.90
CA VAL A 202 3.78 8.15 -7.79
C VAL A 202 3.51 8.79 -6.43
N THR A 203 4.03 10.00 -6.20
CA THR A 203 3.80 10.77 -4.98
C THR A 203 2.33 11.21 -4.88
N LEU A 204 1.70 11.59 -5.99
CA LEU A 204 0.30 11.98 -6.04
C LEU A 204 -0.61 10.80 -5.66
N TYR A 205 -0.33 9.61 -6.18
CA TYR A 205 -1.08 8.40 -5.85
C TYR A 205 -0.99 8.09 -4.35
N VAL A 206 0.21 8.19 -3.77
CA VAL A 206 0.44 7.90 -2.34
C VAL A 206 -0.21 8.94 -1.44
N LEU A 207 -0.21 10.23 -1.80
CA LEU A 207 -0.91 11.26 -1.03
C LEU A 207 -2.41 10.96 -0.92
N VAL A 208 -3.06 10.65 -2.05
CA VAL A 208 -4.49 10.30 -2.08
C VAL A 208 -4.76 8.99 -1.32
N ALA A 209 -3.97 7.94 -1.56
CA ALA A 209 -4.12 6.66 -0.85
C ALA A 209 -3.90 6.78 0.66
N THR A 210 -2.97 7.65 1.10
CA THR A 210 -2.73 7.91 2.53
C THR A 210 -3.93 8.59 3.18
N VAL A 211 -4.50 9.60 2.53
CA VAL A 211 -5.70 10.28 3.05
C VAL A 211 -6.89 9.33 3.11
N GLU A 212 -7.10 8.49 2.09
CA GLU A 212 -8.15 7.45 2.15
C GLU A 212 -7.92 6.47 3.31
N ALA A 213 -6.66 6.04 3.53
CA ALA A 213 -6.31 5.14 4.62
C ALA A 213 -6.56 5.76 6.00
N LEU A 214 -6.17 7.02 6.20
CA LEU A 214 -6.43 7.77 7.43
C LEU A 214 -7.92 7.99 7.65
N LEU A 215 -8.66 8.32 6.58
CA LEU A 215 -10.10 8.53 6.65
C LEU A 215 -10.85 7.26 7.04
N ARG A 216 -10.49 6.11 6.45
CA ARG A 216 -11.01 4.79 6.87
C ARG A 216 -10.56 4.39 8.27
N SER A 217 -9.55 5.05 8.83
CA SER A 217 -9.18 4.95 10.26
C SER A 217 -9.94 5.91 11.18
N GLY A 218 -10.88 6.69 10.63
CA GLY A 218 -11.61 7.68 11.41
C GLY A 218 -10.78 8.90 11.78
N ILE A 219 -9.69 9.15 11.06
CA ILE A 219 -8.75 10.27 11.25
C ILE A 219 -8.95 11.25 10.10
N THR A 220 -9.66 12.34 10.35
CA THR A 220 -9.93 13.41 9.36
C THR A 220 -8.87 14.50 9.38
N ASP A 221 -8.09 14.57 10.46
CA ASP A 221 -6.92 15.44 10.62
C ASP A 221 -5.78 14.60 11.20
N PRO A 222 -4.67 14.39 10.46
CA PRO A 222 -3.54 13.59 10.94
C PRO A 222 -2.96 14.05 12.28
N TYR A 223 -3.05 15.35 12.61
CA TYR A 223 -2.49 15.89 13.84
C TYR A 223 -3.29 15.45 15.09
N GLU A 224 -4.50 14.90 14.93
CA GLU A 224 -5.24 14.24 16.01
C GLU A 224 -4.44 13.10 16.66
N LEU A 225 -3.59 12.41 15.89
CA LEU A 225 -2.74 11.34 16.42
C LEU A 225 -1.88 11.81 17.60
N TYR A 226 -1.42 13.06 17.55
CA TYR A 226 -0.55 13.64 18.57
C TYR A 226 -1.27 13.99 19.87
N GLN A 227 -2.59 13.83 19.94
CA GLN A 227 -3.32 13.81 21.22
C GLN A 227 -3.04 12.53 22.01
N HIS A 228 -2.74 11.45 21.31
CA HIS A 228 -2.62 10.11 21.88
C HIS A 228 -1.16 9.67 21.98
N VAL A 229 -0.33 10.01 21.00
CA VAL A 229 1.06 9.56 20.90
C VAL A 229 2.02 10.73 20.74
N HIS A 230 3.29 10.50 21.05
CA HIS A 230 4.32 11.51 20.84
C HIS A 230 4.66 11.64 19.34
N VAL A 231 5.14 12.81 18.88
CA VAL A 231 5.49 13.04 17.45
C VAL A 231 6.54 12.07 16.92
N SER A 232 7.39 11.53 17.80
CA SER A 232 8.41 10.52 17.45
C SER A 232 7.87 9.10 17.33
N GLU A 233 6.59 8.86 17.67
CA GLU A 233 5.97 7.53 17.69
C GLU A 233 5.05 7.29 16.48
N VAL A 234 5.01 8.22 15.54
CA VAL A 234 4.32 8.09 14.24
C VAL A 234 5.37 8.03 13.15
N GLY A 235 5.36 6.98 12.32
CA GLY A 235 6.37 6.77 11.29
C GLY A 235 5.82 6.23 9.97
N SER A 236 6.72 5.95 9.03
CA SER A 236 6.38 5.42 7.71
C SER A 236 7.42 4.42 7.20
N THR A 237 6.93 3.37 6.55
CA THR A 237 7.69 2.39 5.77
C THR A 237 7.23 2.29 4.32
N VAL A 238 6.35 3.19 3.85
CA VAL A 238 5.85 3.21 2.46
C VAL A 238 7.03 3.19 1.50
N GLY A 239 6.97 2.27 0.53
CA GLY A 239 8.07 1.99 -0.39
C GLY A 239 7.63 1.96 -1.85
N SER A 240 8.58 1.67 -2.73
CA SER A 240 8.35 1.49 -4.17
C SER A 240 9.33 0.45 -4.73
N GLY A 241 8.98 -0.19 -5.85
CA GLY A 241 9.89 -1.05 -6.58
C GLY A 241 10.90 -0.27 -7.42
N LEU A 242 10.44 0.79 -8.08
CA LEU A 242 11.22 1.54 -9.08
C LEU A 242 11.43 3.03 -8.75
N GLY A 243 10.59 3.64 -7.92
CA GLY A 243 10.64 5.07 -7.60
C GLY A 243 9.91 5.94 -8.62
N GLY A 244 10.35 7.20 -8.77
CA GLY A 244 9.70 8.19 -9.63
C GLY A 244 10.00 7.99 -11.12
N GLY A 245 9.01 7.55 -11.89
CA GLY A 245 9.18 7.19 -13.30
C GLY A 245 9.44 8.38 -14.21
N GLN A 246 8.65 9.45 -14.07
CA GLN A 246 8.82 10.69 -14.84
C GLN A 246 10.16 11.34 -14.49
N ALA A 247 10.51 11.37 -13.21
CA ALA A 247 11.79 11.92 -12.77
C ALA A 247 13.00 11.15 -13.33
N LEU A 248 12.90 9.82 -13.46
CA LEU A 248 13.93 9.00 -14.09
C LEU A 248 14.03 9.27 -15.61
N GLN A 249 12.90 9.41 -16.31
CA GLN A 249 12.88 9.82 -17.72
C GLN A 249 13.51 11.21 -17.91
N ASP A 250 13.18 12.14 -17.03
CA ASP A 250 13.75 13.49 -17.06
C ASP A 250 15.28 13.44 -16.88
N MET A 251 15.74 12.70 -15.88
CA MET A 251 17.16 12.62 -15.52
C MET A 251 18.01 11.96 -16.59
N PHE A 252 17.54 10.86 -17.19
CA PHE A 252 18.36 10.07 -18.12
C PHE A 252 18.07 10.35 -19.58
N TRP A 253 16.79 10.51 -19.96
CA TRP A 253 16.41 10.66 -21.35
C TRP A 253 16.28 12.13 -21.76
N ASN A 254 15.47 12.91 -21.05
CA ASN A 254 15.20 14.29 -21.46
C ASN A 254 16.47 15.15 -21.35
N ARG A 255 17.24 15.04 -20.26
CA ARG A 255 18.54 15.74 -20.14
C ARG A 255 19.57 15.30 -21.17
N ALA A 256 19.65 14.03 -21.52
CA ALA A 256 20.58 13.55 -22.54
C ALA A 256 20.22 14.04 -23.96
N ASN A 257 18.97 14.44 -24.17
CA ASN A 257 18.47 15.02 -25.41
C ASN A 257 18.28 16.55 -25.32
N ASP A 258 18.92 17.19 -24.35
CA ASP A 258 18.90 18.65 -24.12
C ASP A 258 17.48 19.24 -24.04
N ARG A 259 16.54 18.46 -23.50
CA ARG A 259 15.17 18.92 -23.22
C ARG A 259 15.15 19.61 -21.87
N GLU A 260 14.32 20.65 -21.76
CA GLU A 260 14.09 21.33 -20.49
C GLU A 260 13.52 20.35 -19.45
N THR A 261 14.13 20.32 -18.27
CA THR A 261 13.71 19.49 -17.13
C THR A 261 13.83 20.30 -15.85
N ARG A 262 13.15 19.86 -14.78
CA ARG A 262 13.26 20.52 -13.48
C ARG A 262 14.69 20.41 -12.95
N ASN A 263 15.20 21.46 -12.32
CA ASN A 263 16.57 21.50 -11.80
C ASN A 263 16.79 20.47 -10.68
N ASP A 264 15.76 20.22 -9.87
CA ASP A 264 15.72 19.33 -8.72
C ASP A 264 15.16 17.92 -9.02
N THR A 265 14.98 17.57 -10.30
CA THR A 265 14.47 16.25 -10.76
C THR A 265 15.07 15.06 -10.02
N LEU A 266 16.37 15.10 -9.69
CA LEU A 266 17.05 14.03 -8.96
C LEU A 266 16.33 13.65 -7.65
N GLN A 267 15.82 14.63 -6.89
CA GLN A 267 15.19 14.34 -5.60
C GLN A 267 13.92 13.48 -5.77
N GLU A 268 13.18 13.69 -6.87
CA GLU A 268 11.93 12.97 -7.16
C GLU A 268 12.18 11.56 -7.70
N THR A 269 13.43 11.21 -8.04
CA THR A 269 13.79 9.82 -8.38
C THR A 269 13.85 8.90 -7.16
N PHE A 270 14.09 9.45 -5.96
CA PHE A 270 14.33 8.64 -4.77
C PHE A 270 13.03 8.06 -4.22
N ILE A 271 13.05 6.74 -3.96
CA ILE A 271 11.95 6.02 -3.31
C ILE A 271 11.59 6.64 -1.95
N SER A 272 12.58 7.17 -1.23
CA SER A 272 12.38 7.83 0.06
C SER A 272 11.59 9.14 -0.02
N THR A 273 11.64 9.84 -1.16
CA THR A 273 10.99 11.15 -1.32
C THR A 273 9.47 11.04 -1.33
N ILE A 274 8.94 9.92 -1.80
CA ILE A 274 7.50 9.61 -1.84
C ILE A 274 6.87 9.76 -0.44
N GLN A 275 7.43 9.08 0.57
CA GLN A 275 6.96 9.20 1.95
C GLN A 275 7.41 10.50 2.63
N ALA A 276 8.49 11.14 2.16
CA ALA A 276 8.90 12.45 2.67
C ALA A 276 7.83 13.50 2.38
N TRP A 277 7.27 13.51 1.17
CA TRP A 277 6.14 14.38 0.82
C TRP A 277 4.90 14.12 1.66
N VAL A 278 4.57 12.85 1.97
CA VAL A 278 3.49 12.53 2.93
C VAL A 278 3.76 13.16 4.30
N ASN A 279 5.00 13.08 4.80
CA ASN A 279 5.33 13.68 6.09
C ASN A 279 5.28 15.22 6.04
N MET A 280 5.84 15.84 5.00
CA MET A 280 5.91 17.29 4.84
C MET A 280 4.54 17.93 4.62
N LEU A 281 3.63 17.25 3.93
CA LEU A 281 2.33 17.82 3.53
C LEU A 281 1.17 17.42 4.46
N LEU A 282 1.27 16.30 5.19
CA LEU A 282 0.16 15.75 5.97
C LEU A 282 0.52 15.48 7.44
N MET A 283 1.60 14.72 7.69
CA MET A 283 1.81 14.10 9.01
C MET A 283 2.59 14.98 9.97
N SER A 284 3.64 15.67 9.52
CA SER A 284 4.59 16.40 10.38
C SER A 284 5.13 15.58 11.57
N SER A 285 5.35 14.29 11.36
CA SER A 285 5.90 13.39 12.37
C SER A 285 7.43 13.50 12.45
N ALA A 286 7.98 13.13 13.60
CA ALA A 286 9.42 13.02 13.86
C ALA A 286 9.81 11.57 14.22
N GLY A 287 9.02 10.58 13.77
CA GLY A 287 9.23 9.17 14.09
C GLY A 287 10.01 8.40 13.03
N PRO A 288 9.99 7.06 13.08
CA PRO A 288 10.79 6.22 12.20
C PRO A 288 10.46 6.38 10.71
N VAL A 289 11.49 6.49 9.87
CA VAL A 289 11.38 6.56 8.41
C VAL A 289 12.22 5.44 7.80
N LYS A 290 11.59 4.47 7.13
CA LYS A 290 12.25 3.25 6.63
C LYS A 290 11.65 2.81 5.27
N PRO A 291 11.98 3.50 4.17
CA PRO A 291 11.41 3.18 2.86
C PRO A 291 11.80 1.75 2.45
N ALA A 292 10.81 0.95 2.05
CA ALA A 292 11.01 -0.43 1.65
C ALA A 292 11.26 -0.56 0.14
N VAL A 293 12.13 -1.50 -0.25
CA VAL A 293 12.34 -1.90 -1.64
C VAL A 293 12.39 -3.43 -1.70
N GLY A 294 11.34 -4.02 -2.26
CA GLY A 294 11.16 -5.46 -2.36
C GLY A 294 10.60 -5.90 -3.71
N ALA A 295 10.80 -5.09 -4.77
CA ALA A 295 10.18 -5.27 -6.07
C ALA A 295 8.65 -5.51 -5.93
N CYS A 296 8.13 -6.60 -6.51
CA CYS A 296 6.71 -6.96 -6.42
C CYS A 296 6.21 -7.27 -5.00
N ALA A 297 7.11 -7.47 -4.02
CA ALA A 297 6.80 -7.75 -2.63
C ALA A 297 7.06 -6.57 -1.68
N THR A 298 7.33 -5.37 -2.22
CA THR A 298 7.60 -4.16 -1.43
C THR A 298 6.57 -3.91 -0.33
N THR A 299 5.27 -4.02 -0.62
CA THR A 299 4.24 -3.79 0.42
C THR A 299 4.34 -4.78 1.59
N VAL A 300 4.58 -6.07 1.35
CA VAL A 300 4.72 -7.03 2.46
C VAL A 300 5.96 -6.74 3.29
N LEU A 301 7.09 -6.40 2.65
CA LEU A 301 8.30 -5.96 3.34
C LEU A 301 8.09 -4.67 4.15
N SER A 302 7.31 -3.73 3.60
CA SER A 302 6.92 -2.49 4.25
C SER A 302 6.10 -2.74 5.52
N ILE A 303 5.12 -3.65 5.44
CA ILE A 303 4.29 -4.06 6.58
C ILE A 303 5.12 -4.81 7.62
N ASP A 304 5.98 -5.75 7.19
CA ASP A 304 6.88 -6.49 8.09
C ASP A 304 7.78 -5.54 8.90
N THR A 305 8.40 -4.59 8.21
CA THR A 305 9.24 -3.56 8.85
C THR A 305 8.43 -2.67 9.80
N ALA A 306 7.18 -2.34 9.48
CA ALA A 306 6.32 -1.54 10.34
C ALA A 306 5.87 -2.32 11.58
N VAL A 307 5.50 -3.59 11.44
CA VAL A 307 5.16 -4.50 12.54
C VAL A 307 6.33 -4.61 13.51
N ASP A 308 7.54 -4.86 13.00
CA ASP A 308 8.75 -4.91 13.81
C ASP A 308 9.05 -3.58 14.52
N THR A 309 8.79 -2.46 13.85
CA THR A 309 8.99 -1.12 14.43
C THR A 309 8.05 -0.85 15.60
N ILE A 310 6.79 -1.27 15.49
CA ILE A 310 5.79 -1.14 16.56
C ILE A 310 6.12 -2.12 17.70
N GLN A 311 6.39 -3.38 17.40
CA GLN A 311 6.72 -4.40 18.41
C GLN A 311 8.01 -4.09 19.17
N ALA A 312 8.96 -3.39 18.54
CA ALA A 312 10.18 -2.90 19.17
C ALA A 312 9.98 -1.63 20.03
N GLY A 313 8.77 -1.06 20.06
CA GLY A 313 8.46 0.16 20.81
C GLY A 313 9.02 1.45 20.19
N LYS A 314 9.47 1.42 18.93
CA LYS A 314 9.99 2.61 18.22
C LYS A 314 8.89 3.49 17.66
N ALA A 315 7.69 2.94 17.47
CA ALA A 315 6.51 3.65 17.03
C ALA A 315 5.26 3.00 17.63
N LYS A 316 4.16 3.74 17.62
CA LYS A 316 2.81 3.26 17.95
C LYS A 316 1.88 3.32 16.74
N VAL A 317 2.19 4.15 15.76
CA VAL A 317 1.47 4.29 14.50
C VAL A 317 2.47 4.27 13.34
N MET A 318 2.20 3.45 12.32
CA MET A 318 3.02 3.36 11.12
C MET A 318 2.13 3.42 9.88
N LEU A 319 2.50 4.27 8.92
CA LEU A 319 2.03 4.15 7.54
C LEU A 319 2.88 3.09 6.83
N ALA A 320 2.25 2.11 6.19
CA ALA A 320 2.94 1.07 5.43
C ALA A 320 2.25 0.84 4.09
N GLY A 321 2.96 0.34 3.09
CA GLY A 321 2.38 0.13 1.76
C GLY A 321 3.39 0.18 0.63
N GLY A 322 2.88 0.42 -0.58
CA GLY A 322 3.69 0.46 -1.78
C GLY A 322 3.06 1.25 -2.91
N VAL A 323 3.91 1.73 -3.83
CA VAL A 323 3.52 2.41 -5.07
C VAL A 323 4.47 2.04 -6.20
N ASP A 324 3.94 1.96 -7.42
CA ASP A 324 4.73 2.00 -8.65
C ASP A 324 3.86 2.51 -9.81
N ASP A 325 4.49 3.18 -10.77
CA ASP A 325 3.81 3.69 -11.97
C ASP A 325 4.01 2.78 -13.20
N PHE A 326 3.26 3.05 -14.27
CA PHE A 326 3.39 2.39 -15.58
C PHE A 326 3.89 3.39 -16.64
N TYR A 327 4.97 3.05 -17.33
CA TYR A 327 5.58 3.87 -18.38
C TYR A 327 6.48 3.02 -19.30
N GLU A 328 7.03 3.63 -20.35
CA GLU A 328 7.67 2.94 -21.49
C GLU A 328 8.82 1.98 -21.10
N GLU A 329 9.77 2.45 -20.28
CA GLU A 329 11.01 1.75 -20.01
C GLU A 329 10.78 0.46 -19.23
N PRO A 330 10.07 0.45 -18.08
CA PRO A 330 9.74 -0.79 -17.38
C PRO A 330 8.93 -1.75 -18.25
N SER A 331 7.96 -1.24 -19.03
CA SER A 331 7.14 -2.10 -19.90
C SER A 331 7.98 -2.82 -20.95
N THR A 332 8.94 -2.11 -21.54
CA THR A 332 9.92 -2.68 -22.48
C THR A 332 10.81 -3.71 -21.82
N GLU A 333 11.35 -3.42 -20.64
CA GLU A 333 12.31 -4.31 -19.98
C GLU A 333 11.62 -5.57 -19.44
N PHE A 334 10.42 -5.46 -18.86
CA PHE A 334 9.64 -6.63 -18.47
C PHE A 334 9.26 -7.50 -19.68
N ALA A 335 8.99 -6.88 -20.82
CA ALA A 335 8.76 -7.58 -22.08
C ALA A 335 10.01 -8.34 -22.56
N ALA A 336 11.19 -7.71 -22.48
CA ALA A 336 12.47 -8.33 -22.83
C ALA A 336 12.85 -9.49 -21.89
N MET A 337 12.47 -9.41 -20.62
CA MET A 337 12.60 -10.48 -19.63
C MET A 337 11.63 -11.66 -19.87
N GLY A 338 10.66 -11.52 -20.78
CA GLY A 338 9.61 -12.51 -20.99
C GLY A 338 8.64 -12.64 -19.81
N ALA A 339 8.51 -11.58 -19.00
CA ALA A 339 7.71 -11.61 -17.77
C ALA A 339 6.24 -11.19 -18.00
N THR A 340 6.01 -10.22 -18.89
CA THR A 340 4.69 -9.72 -19.26
C THR A 340 4.07 -10.48 -20.42
N SER A 341 2.73 -10.60 -20.39
CA SER A 341 1.96 -11.19 -21.49
C SER A 341 2.20 -10.44 -22.81
N ASN A 342 2.46 -11.17 -23.89
CA ASN A 342 2.55 -10.59 -25.23
C ASN A 342 1.14 -10.38 -25.80
N THR A 343 0.71 -9.13 -25.94
CA THR A 343 -0.65 -8.79 -26.35
C THR A 343 -1.00 -9.33 -27.75
N LEU A 344 -0.07 -9.35 -28.69
CA LEU A 344 -0.32 -9.85 -30.04
C LEU A 344 -0.60 -11.35 -30.04
N ASP A 345 0.13 -12.12 -29.23
CA ASP A 345 -0.09 -13.56 -29.07
C ASP A 345 -1.43 -13.86 -28.41
N GLU A 346 -1.87 -12.97 -27.51
CA GLU A 346 -3.16 -13.08 -26.83
C GLU A 346 -4.32 -12.79 -27.78
N TYR A 347 -4.21 -11.75 -28.61
CA TYR A 347 -5.18 -11.49 -29.68
C TYR A 347 -5.25 -12.62 -30.71
N ALA A 348 -4.10 -13.20 -31.07
CA ALA A 348 -4.07 -14.35 -31.97
C ALA A 348 -4.81 -15.58 -31.41
N LYS A 349 -4.99 -15.65 -30.08
CA LYS A 349 -5.79 -16.67 -29.37
C LYS A 349 -7.23 -16.23 -29.08
N GLY A 350 -7.64 -15.05 -29.58
CA GLY A 350 -8.99 -14.52 -29.40
C GLY A 350 -9.26 -13.90 -28.03
N ARG A 351 -8.23 -13.53 -27.26
CA ARG A 351 -8.39 -12.94 -25.92
C ARG A 351 -8.60 -11.43 -25.98
N VAL A 352 -9.60 -10.92 -25.27
CA VAL A 352 -9.77 -9.48 -25.03
C VAL A 352 -8.90 -9.02 -23.84
N PRO A 353 -8.58 -7.71 -23.70
CA PRO A 353 -7.71 -7.21 -22.63
C PRO A 353 -8.12 -7.67 -21.22
N SER A 354 -9.42 -7.64 -20.91
CA SER A 354 -9.95 -7.99 -19.58
C SER A 354 -9.68 -9.45 -19.15
N GLU A 355 -9.35 -10.35 -20.07
CA GLU A 355 -9.03 -11.77 -19.82
C GLU A 355 -7.54 -12.12 -20.00
N MET A 356 -6.70 -11.11 -20.30
CA MET A 356 -5.25 -11.32 -20.48
C MET A 356 -4.52 -11.62 -19.16
N CYS A 357 -5.03 -11.14 -18.02
CA CYS A 357 -4.56 -11.57 -16.71
C CYS A 357 -5.45 -12.68 -16.14
N ARG A 358 -4.96 -13.91 -16.16
CA ARG A 358 -5.74 -15.10 -15.76
C ARG A 358 -4.90 -16.05 -14.91
N PRO A 359 -4.68 -15.73 -13.63
CA PRO A 359 -3.84 -16.53 -12.74
C PRO A 359 -4.35 -17.97 -12.59
N CYS A 360 -3.41 -18.90 -12.36
CA CYS A 360 -3.67 -20.34 -12.15
C CYS A 360 -4.34 -21.09 -13.33
N THR A 361 -4.57 -20.45 -14.47
CA THR A 361 -5.19 -21.07 -15.64
C THR A 361 -4.20 -21.85 -16.51
N SER A 362 -4.68 -22.84 -17.26
CA SER A 362 -3.85 -23.64 -18.17
C SER A 362 -3.21 -22.82 -19.29
N THR A 363 -3.80 -21.69 -19.66
CA THR A 363 -3.33 -20.83 -20.76
C THR A 363 -2.65 -19.54 -20.29
N ARG A 364 -2.37 -19.39 -18.98
CA ARG A 364 -1.66 -18.23 -18.43
C ARG A 364 -0.30 -18.02 -19.12
N ASN A 365 0.05 -16.78 -19.43
CA ASN A 365 1.15 -16.50 -20.37
C ASN A 365 1.99 -15.26 -20.01
N GLY A 366 2.05 -14.89 -18.74
CA GLY A 366 2.75 -13.69 -18.29
C GLY A 366 1.83 -12.78 -17.50
N PHE A 367 2.41 -11.88 -16.72
CA PHE A 367 1.61 -10.94 -15.94
C PHE A 367 1.15 -9.74 -16.79
N MET A 368 0.04 -9.13 -16.36
CA MET A 368 -0.41 -7.84 -16.89
C MET A 368 0.11 -6.72 -16.01
N GLU A 369 0.93 -5.83 -16.56
CA GLU A 369 1.51 -4.73 -15.79
C GLU A 369 0.44 -3.69 -15.42
N GLY A 370 0.56 -3.07 -14.26
CA GLY A 370 -0.31 -1.97 -13.84
C GLY A 370 0.42 -0.90 -13.04
N GLN A 371 -0.35 0.10 -12.62
CA GLN A 371 0.10 1.21 -11.80
C GLN A 371 -0.85 1.47 -10.61
N GLY A 372 -0.35 2.19 -9.62
CA GLY A 372 -1.15 2.66 -8.49
C GLY A 372 -0.41 2.62 -7.17
N ALA A 373 -1.09 3.04 -6.11
CA ALA A 373 -0.57 3.10 -4.74
C ALA A 373 -1.56 2.47 -3.77
N GLY A 374 -1.07 1.76 -2.75
CA GLY A 374 -1.88 1.35 -1.62
C GLY A 374 -1.15 1.58 -0.31
N VAL A 375 -1.87 2.13 0.67
CA VAL A 375 -1.35 2.51 1.99
C VAL A 375 -2.26 1.94 3.07
N VAL A 376 -1.67 1.43 4.14
CA VAL A 376 -2.37 1.00 5.35
C VAL A 376 -1.87 1.75 6.56
N VAL A 377 -2.76 2.00 7.51
CA VAL A 377 -2.44 2.53 8.84
C VAL A 377 -2.34 1.35 9.80
N LEU A 378 -1.17 1.17 10.38
CA LEU A 378 -0.90 0.16 11.40
C LEU A 378 -0.76 0.83 12.76
N MET A 379 -1.39 0.24 13.78
CA MET A 379 -1.26 0.70 15.17
C MET A 379 -0.97 -0.46 16.11
N SER A 380 -0.38 -0.17 17.27
CA SER A 380 -0.55 -1.09 18.40
C SER A 380 -2.04 -1.17 18.76
N ALA A 381 -2.53 -2.35 19.13
CA ALA A 381 -3.94 -2.54 19.47
C ALA A 381 -4.38 -1.64 20.64
N SER A 382 -3.50 -1.44 21.63
CA SER A 382 -3.72 -0.51 22.73
C SER A 382 -3.95 0.92 22.25
N THR A 383 -3.15 1.40 21.28
CA THR A 383 -3.30 2.73 20.68
C THR A 383 -4.59 2.82 19.89
N ALA A 384 -4.90 1.82 19.06
CA ALA A 384 -6.14 1.78 18.28
C ALA A 384 -7.39 1.86 19.19
N ILE A 385 -7.41 1.10 20.29
CA ILE A 385 -8.50 1.13 21.27
C ILE A 385 -8.58 2.47 21.99
N ALA A 386 -7.43 3.04 22.40
CA ALA A 386 -7.37 4.33 23.08
C ALA A 386 -7.89 5.47 22.19
N CYS A 387 -7.50 5.48 20.92
CA CYS A 387 -8.00 6.41 19.91
C CYS A 387 -9.48 6.16 19.60
N GLY A 388 -9.97 4.92 19.74
CA GLY A 388 -11.28 4.49 19.24
C GLY A 388 -11.29 4.25 17.72
N ALA A 389 -10.14 3.98 17.12
CA ALA A 389 -10.00 3.75 15.69
C ALA A 389 -10.67 2.42 15.27
N PRO A 390 -11.22 2.32 14.04
CA PRO A 390 -11.65 1.05 13.48
C PRO A 390 -10.51 0.02 13.50
N ILE A 391 -10.84 -1.25 13.65
CA ILE A 391 -9.87 -2.35 13.58
C ILE A 391 -10.38 -3.32 12.51
N TYR A 392 -9.71 -3.34 11.36
CA TYR A 392 -10.12 -4.15 10.20
C TYR A 392 -9.55 -5.56 10.22
N GLY A 393 -8.42 -5.75 10.92
CA GLY A 393 -7.75 -7.03 11.01
C GLY A 393 -6.52 -6.95 11.89
N ILE A 394 -6.16 -8.08 12.49
CA ILE A 394 -4.95 -8.24 13.30
C ILE A 394 -3.86 -8.77 12.38
N VAL A 395 -2.68 -8.15 12.36
CA VAL A 395 -1.50 -8.72 11.70
C VAL A 395 -0.91 -9.76 12.64
N GLY A 396 -1.41 -11.00 12.54
CA GLY A 396 -1.00 -12.11 13.41
C GLY A 396 0.41 -12.62 13.13
N MET A 397 0.87 -12.48 11.88
CA MET A 397 2.24 -12.76 11.46
C MET A 397 2.59 -11.85 10.28
N SER A 398 3.82 -11.36 10.26
CA SER A 398 4.50 -10.89 9.06
C SER A 398 5.84 -11.61 8.96
N ALA A 399 6.26 -11.94 7.74
CA ALA A 399 7.54 -12.56 7.50
C ALA A 399 8.03 -12.25 6.09
N THR A 400 9.35 -12.15 5.97
CA THR A 400 10.06 -12.11 4.69
C THR A 400 11.10 -13.21 4.61
N ALA A 401 11.39 -13.71 3.41
CA ALA A 401 12.33 -14.79 3.18
C ALA A 401 13.02 -14.66 1.82
N THR A 402 14.34 -14.86 1.83
CA THR A 402 15.10 -15.24 0.64
C THR A 402 15.00 -16.73 0.38
N ASP A 403 15.53 -17.20 -0.75
CA ASP A 403 15.35 -18.59 -1.18
C ASP A 403 16.62 -19.42 -0.98
N LYS A 404 17.50 -19.40 -1.97
CA LYS A 404 18.66 -20.32 -2.07
C LYS A 404 19.64 -19.85 -3.13
N GLN A 405 20.77 -20.55 -3.23
CA GLN A 405 21.71 -20.35 -4.33
C GLN A 405 21.01 -20.52 -5.70
N GLY A 406 21.19 -19.54 -6.57
CA GLY A 406 20.64 -19.54 -7.93
C GLY A 406 21.39 -18.58 -8.83
N ARG A 407 20.96 -18.52 -10.10
CA ARG A 407 21.48 -17.58 -11.12
C ARG A 407 20.36 -16.86 -11.89
N SER A 408 19.11 -17.01 -11.46
CA SER A 408 17.96 -16.33 -12.04
C SER A 408 17.28 -15.49 -10.96
N VAL A 409 17.49 -14.17 -11.03
CA VAL A 409 16.89 -13.17 -10.14
C VAL A 409 15.35 -13.14 -10.18
N PRO A 410 14.67 -13.28 -11.34
CA PRO A 410 13.21 -13.23 -11.40
C PRO A 410 12.53 -14.54 -11.02
N ALA A 411 13.27 -15.62 -10.77
CA ALA A 411 12.69 -16.91 -10.43
C ALA A 411 12.06 -16.85 -9.01
N PRO A 412 10.76 -17.15 -8.86
CA PRO A 412 10.16 -17.25 -7.54
C PRO A 412 10.67 -18.51 -6.84
N GLY A 413 10.85 -18.43 -5.52
CA GLY A 413 11.26 -19.57 -4.71
C GLY A 413 10.34 -19.85 -3.53
N LYS A 414 10.84 -20.72 -2.64
CA LYS A 414 10.05 -21.37 -1.58
C LYS A 414 10.53 -21.03 -0.18
N GLY A 415 11.35 -19.99 -0.01
CA GLY A 415 11.89 -19.59 1.30
C GLY A 415 10.82 -19.35 2.35
N VAL A 416 9.67 -18.81 1.94
CA VAL A 416 8.50 -18.56 2.80
C VAL A 416 7.93 -19.82 3.45
N LEU A 417 8.25 -21.04 2.97
CA LEU A 417 7.93 -22.29 3.68
C LEU A 417 8.46 -22.29 5.13
N GLY A 418 9.50 -21.52 5.41
CA GLY A 418 10.07 -21.35 6.74
C GLY A 418 9.09 -20.82 7.79
N SER A 419 7.95 -20.23 7.41
CA SER A 419 6.89 -19.83 8.34
C SER A 419 6.13 -21.02 8.95
N ALA A 420 6.13 -22.18 8.27
CA ALA A 420 5.52 -23.43 8.75
C ALA A 420 6.55 -24.42 9.34
N ARG A 421 7.81 -23.99 9.54
CA ARG A 421 8.86 -24.89 10.06
C ARG A 421 8.56 -25.35 11.48
N GLU A 422 8.42 -26.66 11.69
CA GLU A 422 8.29 -27.24 13.03
C GLU A 422 8.76 -28.69 13.05
N VAL A 423 9.20 -29.13 14.22
CA VAL A 423 9.54 -30.54 14.48
C VAL A 423 8.60 -31.06 15.55
N SER A 424 8.01 -32.24 15.33
CA SER A 424 7.08 -32.83 16.30
C SER A 424 7.72 -32.93 17.69
N ASN A 425 7.14 -32.22 18.67
CA ASN A 425 7.59 -32.22 20.05
C ASN A 425 6.36 -32.15 20.99
N PRO A 426 5.92 -33.30 21.54
CA PRO A 426 4.72 -33.37 22.38
C PRO A 426 4.74 -32.44 23.60
N ALA A 427 5.92 -32.16 24.17
CA ALA A 427 6.05 -31.26 25.31
C ALA A 427 5.73 -29.81 24.92
N MET A 428 6.17 -29.39 23.73
CA MET A 428 5.90 -28.05 23.21
C MET A 428 4.46 -27.90 22.76
N LEU A 429 3.86 -28.92 22.13
CA LEU A 429 2.47 -28.88 21.68
C LEU A 429 1.47 -28.63 22.83
N ARG A 430 1.79 -29.01 24.07
CA ARG A 430 0.96 -28.67 25.25
C ARG A 430 0.78 -27.16 25.45
N GLN A 431 1.73 -26.34 24.97
CA GLN A 431 1.64 -24.88 25.06
C GLN A 431 0.62 -24.28 24.09
N LEU A 432 0.14 -25.04 23.09
CA LEU A 432 -0.94 -24.57 22.21
C LEU A 432 -2.25 -24.37 22.98
N SER A 433 -2.47 -25.11 24.07
CA SER A 433 -3.66 -24.96 24.91
C SER A 433 -3.69 -23.61 25.61
N ILE A 434 -4.62 -22.74 25.18
CA ILE A 434 -4.92 -21.47 25.85
C ILE A 434 -5.23 -21.67 27.33
N LYS A 435 -6.06 -22.67 27.67
CA LYS A 435 -6.43 -22.95 29.06
C LYS A 435 -5.21 -23.22 29.94
N ARG A 436 -4.24 -23.96 29.40
CA ARG A 436 -2.99 -24.26 30.11
C ARG A 436 -2.14 -23.01 30.31
N ARG A 437 -1.93 -22.22 29.25
CA ARG A 437 -1.17 -20.96 29.34
C ARG A 437 -1.84 -19.98 30.29
N ARG A 438 -3.19 -19.95 30.31
CA ARG A 438 -3.96 -19.15 31.27
C ARG A 438 -3.72 -19.58 32.71
N GLY A 439 -3.79 -20.88 33.01
CA GLY A 439 -3.50 -21.38 34.36
C GLY A 439 -2.10 -21.00 34.85
N LEU A 440 -1.07 -21.16 34.01
CA LEU A 440 0.30 -20.72 34.33
C LEU A 440 0.39 -19.21 34.57
N MET A 441 -0.36 -18.41 33.80
CA MET A 441 -0.40 -16.97 33.96
C MET A 441 -1.07 -16.58 35.27
N ASP A 442 -2.16 -17.24 35.64
CA ASP A 442 -2.89 -16.95 36.88
C ASP A 442 -2.02 -17.26 38.11
N GLU A 443 -1.29 -18.38 38.12
CA GLU A 443 -0.33 -18.73 39.20
C GLU A 443 0.76 -17.65 39.38
N GLU A 444 1.37 -17.18 38.28
CA GLU A 444 2.41 -16.15 38.36
C GLU A 444 1.84 -14.75 38.66
N LEU A 445 0.59 -14.47 38.25
CA LEU A 445 -0.09 -13.22 38.53
C LEU A 445 -0.40 -13.08 40.02
N GLU A 446 -0.79 -14.17 40.70
CA GLU A 446 -1.02 -14.17 42.15
C GLU A 446 0.24 -13.75 42.92
N VAL A 447 1.41 -14.27 42.53
CA VAL A 447 2.71 -13.91 43.12
C VAL A 447 3.03 -12.43 42.88
N LEU A 448 2.75 -11.94 41.68
CA LEU A 448 2.98 -10.55 41.31
C LEU A 448 2.06 -9.59 42.09
N ASP A 449 0.78 -9.93 42.24
CA ASP A 449 -0.21 -9.18 43.01
C ASP A 449 0.15 -9.12 44.50
N GLU A 450 0.59 -10.23 45.09
CA GLU A 450 1.05 -10.27 46.47
C GLU A 450 2.30 -9.39 46.67
N SER A 451 3.25 -9.45 45.75
CA SER A 451 4.45 -8.62 45.77
C SER A 451 4.11 -7.12 45.74
N LYS A 452 3.19 -6.71 44.85
CA LYS A 452 2.69 -5.34 44.78
C LYS A 452 2.01 -4.92 46.09
N ARG A 453 1.10 -5.76 46.62
CA ARG A 453 0.38 -5.47 47.86
C ARG A 453 1.34 -5.27 49.04
N ARG A 454 2.37 -6.11 49.15
CA ARG A 454 3.41 -6.00 50.18
C ARG A 454 4.22 -4.71 50.05
N LYS A 455 4.65 -4.35 48.83
CA LYS A 455 5.38 -3.10 48.57
C LYS A 455 4.53 -1.88 48.91
N MET A 456 3.28 -1.85 48.46
CA MET A 456 2.32 -0.78 48.77
C MET A 456 2.05 -0.66 50.27
N GLY A 457 1.86 -1.79 50.98
CA GLY A 457 1.65 -1.78 52.42
C GLY A 457 2.84 -1.22 53.21
N ARG A 458 4.07 -1.54 52.79
CA ARG A 458 5.29 -0.96 53.37
C ARG A 458 5.35 0.56 53.14
N LEU A 459 5.08 1.00 51.92
CA LEU A 459 5.06 2.43 51.57
C LEU A 459 4.03 3.20 52.42
N GLU A 460 2.82 2.65 52.58
CA GLU A 460 1.78 3.25 53.43
C GLU A 460 2.20 3.33 54.90
N GLN A 461 2.96 2.35 55.39
CA GLN A 461 3.49 2.36 56.76
C GLN A 461 4.57 3.42 56.92
N GLU A 462 5.57 3.47 56.02
CA GLU A 462 6.65 4.46 56.04
C GLU A 462 6.11 5.90 55.95
N ALA A 463 5.08 6.12 55.12
CA ALA A 463 4.40 7.41 55.04
C ALA A 463 3.63 7.77 56.32
N LYS A 464 2.96 6.80 56.97
CA LYS A 464 2.25 7.02 58.25
C LYS A 464 3.22 7.31 59.40
N GLU A 465 4.38 6.68 59.40
CA GLU A 465 5.44 6.87 60.40
C GLU A 465 6.28 8.13 60.13
N ALA A 466 5.94 8.92 59.09
CA ALA A 466 6.66 10.12 58.65
C ALA A 466 8.15 9.87 58.36
N VAL A 467 8.49 8.66 57.90
CA VAL A 467 9.84 8.26 57.48
C VAL A 467 10.21 8.88 56.13
N ILE A 468 9.21 9.06 55.27
CA ILE A 468 9.29 9.70 53.95
C ILE A 468 8.25 10.82 53.85
N ASP A 469 8.50 11.80 52.99
CA ASP A 469 7.54 12.88 52.75
C ASP A 469 6.47 12.49 51.71
N THR A 470 5.48 13.36 51.52
CA THR A 470 4.35 13.11 50.61
C THR A 470 4.73 13.06 49.13
N GLU A 471 5.76 13.79 48.72
CA GLU A 471 6.21 13.83 47.32
C GLU A 471 6.98 12.55 46.98
N GLU A 472 7.90 12.15 47.87
CA GLU A 472 8.62 10.88 47.79
C GLU A 472 7.65 9.69 47.82
N ALA A 473 6.63 9.71 48.69
CA ALA A 473 5.63 8.66 48.74
C ALA A 473 4.85 8.53 47.41
N ALA A 474 4.51 9.66 46.76
CA ALA A 474 3.84 9.65 45.47
C ALA A 474 4.75 9.10 44.35
N ALA A 475 6.04 9.48 44.34
CA ALA A 475 7.03 8.99 43.39
C ALA A 475 7.25 7.47 43.51
N LEU A 476 7.45 6.97 44.75
CA LEU A 476 7.61 5.53 45.01
C LEU A 476 6.36 4.74 44.66
N LYS A 477 5.15 5.29 44.90
CA LYS A 477 3.91 4.66 44.46
C LYS A 477 3.87 4.51 42.94
N ALA A 478 4.20 5.58 42.21
CA ALA A 478 4.26 5.53 40.75
C ALA A 478 5.31 4.53 40.25
N GLU A 479 6.46 4.42 40.92
CA GLU A 479 7.47 3.40 40.62
C GLU A 479 6.93 1.98 40.83
N ILE A 480 6.25 1.71 41.94
CA ILE A 480 5.66 0.38 42.22
C ILE A 480 4.60 0.02 41.17
N GLU A 481 3.75 0.97 40.79
CA GLU A 481 2.74 0.78 39.75
C GLU A 481 3.36 0.52 38.38
N TRP A 482 4.42 1.25 38.03
CA TRP A 482 5.17 1.06 36.79
C TRP A 482 5.85 -0.32 36.75
N GLN A 483 6.55 -0.71 37.82
CA GLN A 483 7.20 -2.03 37.92
C GLN A 483 6.19 -3.17 37.78
N TYR A 484 5.04 -3.05 38.43
CA TYR A 484 3.97 -4.05 38.31
C TYR A 484 3.45 -4.14 36.87
N ALA A 485 3.19 -3.01 36.22
CA ALA A 485 2.70 -2.98 34.85
C ALA A 485 3.71 -3.58 33.86
N ASP A 486 5.01 -3.29 34.04
CA ASP A 486 6.09 -3.88 33.24
C ASP A 486 6.18 -5.40 33.42
N GLN A 487 6.15 -5.88 34.67
CA GLN A 487 6.15 -7.32 34.97
C GLN A 487 4.92 -8.04 34.41
N LEU A 488 3.74 -7.40 34.48
CA LEU A 488 2.51 -7.93 33.88
C LEU A 488 2.63 -8.02 32.35
N ARG A 489 3.17 -7.01 31.68
CA ARG A 489 3.41 -7.04 30.23
C ARG A 489 4.40 -8.13 29.85
N ALA A 490 5.48 -8.31 30.61
CA ALA A 490 6.45 -9.38 30.37
C ALA A 490 5.82 -10.78 30.51
N LEU A 491 4.91 -10.95 31.48
CA LEU A 491 4.13 -12.19 31.66
C LEU A 491 3.19 -12.44 30.47
N GLN A 492 2.47 -11.40 30.03
CA GLN A 492 1.59 -11.44 28.87
C GLN A 492 2.36 -11.72 27.57
N ASP A 493 3.54 -11.15 27.39
CA ASP A 493 4.40 -11.45 26.25
C ASP A 493 4.79 -12.91 26.24
N ARG A 494 5.32 -13.42 27.35
CA ARG A 494 5.85 -14.79 27.43
C ARG A 494 4.78 -15.86 27.26
N LEU A 495 3.60 -15.68 27.86
CA LEU A 495 2.53 -16.70 27.86
C LEU A 495 1.38 -16.40 26.87
N GLY A 496 1.18 -15.14 26.49
CA GLY A 496 0.15 -14.72 25.55
C GLY A 496 0.66 -14.68 24.12
N ASN A 497 1.65 -13.82 23.86
CA ASN A 497 2.04 -13.42 22.50
C ASN A 497 3.18 -14.27 21.91
N GLU A 498 4.19 -14.61 22.72
CA GLU A 498 5.50 -15.09 22.26
C GLU A 498 5.87 -16.50 22.73
N PHE A 499 4.92 -17.24 23.32
CA PHE A 499 5.13 -18.58 23.89
C PHE A 499 5.76 -19.59 22.91
N TRP A 500 5.65 -19.34 21.60
CA TRP A 500 6.15 -20.16 20.51
C TRP A 500 7.50 -19.70 19.94
N LYS A 501 7.92 -18.43 20.12
CA LYS A 501 9.10 -17.85 19.41
C LYS A 501 10.42 -18.59 19.66
N ARG A 502 10.56 -19.24 20.83
CA ARG A 502 11.75 -20.03 21.22
C ARG A 502 11.50 -21.54 21.15
N SER A 503 10.39 -21.96 20.56
CA SER A 503 10.05 -23.37 20.37
C SER A 503 10.55 -23.87 19.03
N THR A 504 11.08 -25.09 18.99
CA THR A 504 11.32 -25.82 17.74
C THR A 504 10.10 -26.65 17.31
N GLY A 505 9.11 -26.82 18.20
CA GLY A 505 7.93 -27.66 17.96
C GLY A 505 6.63 -26.93 17.68
N ILE A 506 6.68 -25.60 17.59
CA ILE A 506 5.56 -24.76 17.16
C ILE A 506 6.12 -23.82 16.10
N SER A 507 5.64 -23.95 14.87
CA SER A 507 6.03 -23.06 13.77
C SER A 507 5.54 -21.63 14.00
N PRO A 508 6.17 -20.62 13.38
CA PRO A 508 5.67 -19.25 13.40
C PRO A 508 4.19 -19.12 13.03
N LEU A 509 3.77 -19.74 11.92
CA LEU A 509 2.38 -19.69 11.46
C LEU A 509 1.42 -20.35 12.46
N ARG A 510 1.74 -21.54 12.98
CA ARG A 510 0.92 -22.20 14.02
C ARG A 510 0.86 -21.37 15.31
N GLY A 511 2.00 -20.85 15.74
CA GLY A 511 2.13 -20.05 16.95
C GLY A 511 1.26 -18.79 16.89
N SER A 512 1.34 -18.06 15.78
CA SER A 512 0.56 -16.85 15.51
C SER A 512 -0.95 -17.11 15.49
N LEU A 513 -1.41 -18.22 14.90
CA LEU A 513 -2.82 -18.64 14.98
C LEU A 513 -3.23 -18.96 16.43
N ALA A 514 -2.39 -19.73 17.13
CA ALA A 514 -2.69 -20.21 18.48
C ALA A 514 -2.67 -19.11 19.56
N VAL A 515 -2.10 -17.92 19.30
CA VAL A 515 -2.30 -16.72 20.14
C VAL A 515 -3.79 -16.44 20.31
N TRP A 516 -4.57 -16.62 19.23
CA TRP A 516 -6.01 -16.34 19.15
C TRP A 516 -6.89 -17.58 19.31
N GLY A 517 -6.29 -18.72 19.63
CA GLY A 517 -7.01 -19.99 19.78
C GLY A 517 -7.44 -20.59 18.46
N LEU A 518 -6.76 -20.21 17.38
CA LEU A 518 -6.96 -20.72 16.04
C LEU A 518 -5.93 -21.80 15.72
N ASP A 519 -6.27 -22.66 14.75
CA ASP A 519 -5.35 -23.62 14.16
C ASP A 519 -5.34 -23.55 12.63
N ALA A 520 -4.66 -24.52 12.01
CA ALA A 520 -4.53 -24.57 10.57
C ALA A 520 -5.90 -24.61 9.88
N ASP A 521 -6.89 -25.33 10.44
CA ASP A 521 -8.36 -25.32 10.27
C ASP A 521 -9.00 -23.98 9.92
N ASP A 522 -8.57 -22.95 10.62
CA ASP A 522 -9.27 -21.67 10.67
C ASP A 522 -8.80 -20.69 9.58
N ILE A 523 -7.78 -21.06 8.79
CA ILE A 523 -7.39 -20.30 7.59
C ILE A 523 -8.50 -20.47 6.56
N GLY A 524 -9.28 -19.42 6.32
CA GLY A 524 -10.47 -19.45 5.45
C GLY A 524 -10.21 -19.02 4.02
N LEU A 525 -9.09 -18.33 3.74
CA LEU A 525 -8.63 -18.02 2.39
C LEU A 525 -7.13 -17.74 2.35
N ALA A 526 -6.56 -17.80 1.15
CA ALA A 526 -5.22 -17.34 0.85
C ALA A 526 -5.26 -16.38 -0.34
N SER A 527 -4.91 -15.11 -0.12
CA SER A 527 -4.70 -14.14 -1.18
C SER A 527 -3.34 -14.41 -1.84
N PHE A 528 -3.39 -14.93 -3.06
CA PHE A 528 -2.23 -15.27 -3.84
C PHE A 528 -1.65 -14.03 -4.51
N HIS A 529 -0.32 -14.00 -4.62
CA HIS A 529 0.36 -13.09 -5.51
C HIS A 529 -0.16 -13.28 -6.94
N GLY A 530 -0.32 -14.54 -7.39
CA GLY A 530 -1.13 -14.92 -8.54
C GLY A 530 -0.93 -14.02 -9.77
N THR A 531 0.26 -14.05 -10.36
CA THR A 531 0.66 -13.11 -11.41
C THR A 531 0.27 -13.55 -12.82
N SER A 532 -0.36 -14.72 -13.01
CA SER A 532 -0.60 -15.28 -14.35
C SER A 532 0.69 -15.70 -15.08
N THR A 533 1.79 -15.85 -14.34
CA THR A 533 3.03 -16.44 -14.86
C THR A 533 3.07 -17.94 -14.55
N LYS A 534 3.68 -18.74 -15.44
CA LYS A 534 3.79 -20.19 -15.23
C LYS A 534 4.56 -20.55 -13.96
N ALA A 535 5.66 -19.85 -13.73
CA ALA A 535 6.56 -20.09 -12.61
C ALA A 535 5.93 -19.70 -11.25
N ASN A 536 5.37 -18.50 -11.13
CA ASN A 536 4.81 -18.02 -9.86
C ASN A 536 3.65 -18.88 -9.40
N ASP A 537 2.61 -19.00 -10.23
CA ASP A 537 1.33 -19.56 -9.76
C ASP A 537 1.48 -21.04 -9.38
N ARG A 538 2.38 -21.76 -10.04
CA ARG A 538 2.77 -23.12 -9.66
C ARG A 538 3.55 -23.14 -8.34
N ASN A 539 4.59 -22.30 -8.22
CA ASN A 539 5.41 -22.24 -7.01
C ASN A 539 4.58 -21.88 -5.77
N GLU A 540 3.74 -20.85 -5.88
CA GLU A 540 2.89 -20.35 -4.80
C GLU A 540 1.86 -21.39 -4.34
N SER A 541 1.26 -22.12 -5.29
CA SER A 541 0.36 -23.24 -4.99
C SER A 541 1.07 -24.36 -4.23
N GLU A 542 2.26 -24.76 -4.70
CA GLU A 542 3.08 -25.78 -4.03
C GLU A 542 3.54 -25.33 -2.63
N VAL A 543 3.77 -24.02 -2.43
CA VAL A 543 4.11 -23.45 -1.12
C VAL A 543 2.94 -23.54 -0.15
N LEU A 544 1.75 -23.09 -0.55
CA LEU A 544 0.55 -23.18 0.29
C LEU A 544 0.28 -24.64 0.69
N ASP A 545 0.29 -25.53 -0.31
CA ASP A 545 -0.01 -26.94 -0.11
C ASP A 545 0.94 -27.61 0.90
N ALA A 546 2.25 -27.37 0.74
CA ALA A 546 3.25 -27.89 1.66
C ALA A 546 3.13 -27.31 3.08
N GLN A 547 2.79 -26.03 3.22
CA GLN A 547 2.53 -25.43 4.54
C GLN A 547 1.32 -26.09 5.21
N MET A 548 0.21 -26.28 4.49
CA MET A 548 -0.99 -26.89 5.03
C MET A 548 -0.75 -28.36 5.44
N GLN A 549 -0.01 -29.12 4.63
CA GLN A 549 0.44 -30.47 4.97
C GLN A 549 1.30 -30.50 6.24
N GLN A 550 2.32 -29.63 6.30
CA GLN A 550 3.23 -29.54 7.44
C GLN A 550 2.48 -29.18 8.74
N LEU A 551 1.45 -28.33 8.64
CA LEU A 551 0.62 -27.94 9.76
C LEU A 551 -0.46 -28.96 10.13
N GLY A 552 -0.57 -30.07 9.38
CA GLY A 552 -1.57 -31.10 9.62
C GLY A 552 -3.00 -30.61 9.42
N ARG A 553 -3.22 -29.71 8.44
CA ARG A 553 -4.56 -29.31 8.00
C ARG A 553 -5.38 -30.56 7.66
N THR A 554 -6.65 -30.58 8.05
CA THR A 554 -7.56 -31.71 7.83
C THR A 554 -7.75 -31.98 6.33
N PRO A 555 -7.55 -33.21 5.83
CA PRO A 555 -7.80 -33.55 4.43
C PRO A 555 -9.22 -33.20 3.98
N GLY A 556 -9.35 -32.56 2.82
CA GLY A 556 -10.62 -32.06 2.29
C GLY A 556 -10.97 -30.62 2.74
N HIS A 557 -10.26 -30.05 3.71
CA HIS A 557 -10.40 -28.64 4.11
C HIS A 557 -9.47 -27.75 3.27
N ALA A 558 -9.69 -27.71 1.95
CA ALA A 558 -8.90 -26.88 1.04
C ALA A 558 -9.13 -25.38 1.27
N VAL A 559 -8.09 -24.57 1.06
CA VAL A 559 -8.11 -23.12 1.25
C VAL A 559 -8.41 -22.43 -0.09
N PRO A 560 -9.47 -21.61 -0.18
CA PRO A 560 -9.72 -20.77 -1.35
C PRO A 560 -8.54 -19.86 -1.69
N ALA A 561 -8.03 -19.98 -2.91
CA ALA A 561 -6.99 -19.12 -3.46
C ALA A 561 -7.63 -17.94 -4.21
N VAL A 562 -7.47 -16.73 -3.66
CA VAL A 562 -7.96 -15.48 -4.26
C VAL A 562 -6.83 -14.84 -5.07
N CYS A 563 -7.03 -14.68 -6.38
CA CYS A 563 -6.01 -14.13 -7.30
C CYS A 563 -6.41 -12.76 -7.84
N GLN A 564 -6.56 -11.75 -6.99
CA GLN A 564 -7.10 -10.40 -7.31
C GLN A 564 -6.53 -9.74 -8.58
N LYS A 565 -5.28 -10.05 -8.96
CA LYS A 565 -4.63 -9.50 -10.16
C LYS A 565 -5.34 -9.81 -11.48
N TRP A 566 -6.22 -10.81 -11.51
CA TRP A 566 -7.09 -11.04 -12.68
C TRP A 566 -7.86 -9.76 -13.05
N LEU A 567 -8.22 -8.96 -12.04
CA LEU A 567 -8.94 -7.69 -12.16
C LEU A 567 -7.98 -6.50 -12.21
N THR A 568 -7.09 -6.38 -11.23
CA THR A 568 -6.28 -5.17 -11.02
C THR A 568 -4.99 -5.12 -11.85
N GLY A 569 -4.65 -6.20 -12.54
CA GLY A 569 -3.29 -6.40 -13.04
C GLY A 569 -2.25 -6.39 -11.91
N HIS A 570 -0.98 -6.18 -12.27
CA HIS A 570 0.14 -6.20 -11.35
C HIS A 570 0.81 -4.82 -11.22
N SER A 571 0.42 -4.08 -10.19
CA SER A 571 0.96 -2.76 -9.80
C SER A 571 2.30 -2.84 -9.04
N LYS A 572 3.14 -3.83 -9.36
CA LYS A 572 4.48 -4.04 -8.79
C LYS A 572 4.51 -3.86 -7.26
N GLY A 573 5.11 -2.81 -6.73
CA GLY A 573 5.27 -2.55 -5.31
C GLY A 573 3.95 -2.38 -4.54
N ALA A 574 2.91 -1.84 -5.18
CA ALA A 574 1.58 -1.65 -4.58
C ALA A 574 0.73 -2.93 -4.56
N ALA A 575 1.12 -3.97 -5.30
CA ALA A 575 0.24 -5.10 -5.59
C ALA A 575 -0.25 -5.82 -4.33
N ALA A 576 0.60 -5.96 -3.31
CA ALA A 576 0.21 -6.62 -2.08
C ALA A 576 -0.62 -5.73 -1.14
N ALA A 577 -0.62 -4.40 -1.33
CA ALA A 577 -1.53 -3.49 -0.63
C ALA A 577 -2.98 -3.74 -1.06
N PHE A 578 -3.22 -3.83 -2.37
CA PHE A 578 -4.55 -4.13 -2.92
C PHE A 578 -5.06 -5.49 -2.42
N MET A 579 -4.15 -6.48 -2.38
CA MET A 579 -4.44 -7.81 -1.87
C MET A 579 -4.82 -7.77 -0.39
N LEU A 580 -4.09 -7.00 0.43
CA LEU A 580 -4.42 -6.85 1.85
C LEU A 580 -5.78 -6.16 2.03
N ASN A 581 -6.07 -5.12 1.24
CA ASN A 581 -7.36 -4.45 1.27
C ASN A 581 -8.51 -5.42 0.96
N GLY A 582 -8.34 -6.27 -0.06
CA GLY A 582 -9.28 -7.34 -0.40
C GLY A 582 -9.42 -8.40 0.71
N VAL A 583 -8.32 -8.77 1.38
CA VAL A 583 -8.36 -9.67 2.55
C VAL A 583 -9.17 -9.06 3.69
N LEU A 584 -8.93 -7.80 4.04
CA LEU A 584 -9.66 -7.10 5.11
C LEU A 584 -11.16 -6.98 4.79
N GLN A 585 -11.49 -6.71 3.53
CA GLN A 585 -12.88 -6.65 3.07
C GLN A 585 -13.55 -8.03 3.08
N SER A 586 -12.81 -9.09 2.73
CA SER A 586 -13.29 -10.48 2.83
C SER A 586 -13.55 -10.87 4.27
N LEU A 587 -12.63 -10.58 5.20
CA LEU A 587 -12.83 -10.80 6.64
C LEU A 587 -14.11 -10.13 7.15
N ARG A 588 -14.33 -8.86 6.79
CA ARG A 588 -15.50 -8.09 7.22
C ARG A 588 -16.83 -8.62 6.66
N THR A 589 -16.84 -9.09 5.42
CA THR A 589 -18.08 -9.45 4.69
C THR A 589 -18.38 -10.95 4.71
N GLY A 590 -17.39 -11.78 5.02
CA GLY A 590 -17.46 -13.22 4.84
C GLY A 590 -17.46 -13.67 3.37
N ILE A 591 -17.22 -12.76 2.42
CA ILE A 591 -17.18 -13.06 0.99
C ILE A 591 -15.77 -13.50 0.59
N VAL A 592 -15.67 -14.54 -0.25
CA VAL A 592 -14.44 -14.91 -0.95
C VAL A 592 -14.64 -14.65 -2.45
N PRO A 593 -13.96 -13.63 -3.02
CA PRO A 593 -14.08 -13.34 -4.46
C PRO A 593 -13.52 -14.46 -5.33
N GLY A 594 -14.19 -14.72 -6.46
CA GLY A 594 -13.70 -15.64 -7.48
C GLY A 594 -12.80 -14.96 -8.50
N ASN A 595 -11.82 -15.71 -9.05
CA ASN A 595 -11.09 -15.30 -10.24
C ASN A 595 -11.98 -15.51 -11.48
N ARG A 596 -12.67 -14.46 -11.94
CA ARG A 596 -13.61 -14.60 -13.09
C ARG A 596 -12.91 -14.98 -14.40
N ASN A 597 -11.60 -14.76 -14.50
CA ASN A 597 -10.79 -15.20 -15.63
C ASN A 597 -10.25 -16.62 -15.48
N ALA A 598 -10.60 -17.35 -14.41
CA ALA A 598 -10.27 -18.76 -14.23
C ALA A 598 -11.13 -19.67 -15.12
N ASP A 599 -10.92 -19.55 -16.44
CA ASP A 599 -11.63 -20.29 -17.47
C ASP A 599 -11.41 -21.81 -17.39
N ASN A 600 -10.15 -22.22 -17.22
CA ASN A 600 -9.77 -23.59 -16.95
C ASN A 600 -8.50 -23.63 -16.10
N ILE A 601 -8.59 -24.20 -14.90
CA ILE A 601 -7.46 -24.37 -14.00
C ILE A 601 -6.44 -25.33 -14.60
N ASP A 602 -5.16 -24.98 -14.49
CA ASP A 602 -4.06 -25.81 -14.96
C ASP A 602 -4.09 -27.20 -14.30
N SER A 603 -4.03 -28.26 -15.10
CA SER A 603 -4.04 -29.64 -14.61
C SER A 603 -2.87 -29.93 -13.68
N ASP A 604 -1.74 -29.25 -13.85
CA ASP A 604 -0.57 -29.37 -12.97
C ASP A 604 -0.88 -28.92 -11.53
N LEU A 605 -1.91 -28.12 -11.30
CA LEU A 605 -2.28 -27.64 -9.97
C LEU A 605 -3.18 -28.64 -9.23
N ARG A 606 -3.69 -29.69 -9.89
CA ARG A 606 -4.52 -30.73 -9.25
C ARG A 606 -3.80 -31.53 -8.16
N ARG A 607 -2.48 -31.49 -8.13
CA ARG A 607 -1.66 -32.15 -7.10
C ARG A 607 -1.55 -31.36 -5.79
N CYS A 608 -2.05 -30.13 -5.77
CA CYS A 608 -2.07 -29.28 -4.57
C CYS A 608 -3.42 -29.48 -3.87
N ASP A 609 -3.49 -30.49 -3.00
CA ASP A 609 -4.73 -30.94 -2.35
C ASP A 609 -5.37 -29.87 -1.46
N TYR A 610 -4.58 -28.93 -0.92
CA TYR A 610 -5.06 -27.89 -0.01
C TYR A 610 -5.33 -26.53 -0.67
N ALA A 611 -5.24 -26.42 -2.00
CA ALA A 611 -5.56 -25.19 -2.73
C ALA A 611 -6.87 -25.34 -3.51
N LEU A 612 -7.83 -24.44 -3.27
CA LEU A 612 -9.10 -24.39 -3.99
C LEU A 612 -9.16 -23.14 -4.88
N TYR A 613 -9.22 -23.32 -6.20
CA TYR A 613 -9.25 -22.21 -7.15
C TYR A 613 -10.68 -21.91 -7.58
N LEU A 614 -11.22 -20.77 -7.12
CA LEU A 614 -12.60 -20.37 -7.39
C LEU A 614 -12.69 -19.49 -8.64
N SER A 615 -13.64 -19.80 -9.54
CA SER A 615 -13.98 -18.94 -10.68
C SER A 615 -15.16 -17.99 -10.40
N LYS A 616 -15.87 -18.21 -9.30
CA LYS A 616 -17.04 -17.42 -8.88
C LYS A 616 -16.94 -17.07 -7.41
N THR A 617 -17.49 -15.92 -7.07
CA THR A 617 -17.60 -15.46 -5.69
C THR A 617 -18.47 -16.41 -4.87
N ILE A 618 -18.08 -16.65 -3.61
CA ILE A 618 -18.87 -17.40 -2.64
C ILE A 618 -19.08 -16.57 -1.36
N GLN A 619 -20.25 -16.70 -0.76
CA GLN A 619 -20.52 -16.21 0.60
C GLN A 619 -20.25 -17.33 1.60
N THR A 620 -19.43 -17.05 2.60
CA THR A 620 -19.16 -17.97 3.71
C THR A 620 -19.94 -17.57 4.96
N ALA A 621 -19.92 -18.41 5.98
CA ALA A 621 -20.46 -18.07 7.30
C ALA A 621 -19.58 -17.08 8.08
N GLY A 622 -18.38 -16.76 7.58
CA GLY A 622 -17.38 -15.91 8.22
C GLY A 622 -15.97 -16.46 7.97
N ILE A 623 -14.98 -15.56 7.92
CA ILE A 623 -13.57 -15.90 7.71
C ILE A 623 -12.80 -15.50 8.97
N LYS A 624 -12.17 -16.46 9.63
CA LYS A 624 -11.45 -16.23 10.90
C LYS A 624 -10.02 -15.75 10.69
N ALA A 625 -9.33 -16.32 9.71
CA ALA A 625 -7.97 -15.96 9.34
C ALA A 625 -7.76 -16.08 7.84
N ALA A 626 -6.81 -15.30 7.33
CA ALA A 626 -6.42 -15.28 5.93
C ALA A 626 -4.90 -15.23 5.80
N LEU A 627 -4.38 -15.91 4.79
CA LEU A 627 -2.98 -15.77 4.37
C LEU A 627 -2.88 -14.80 3.20
N LEU A 628 -1.77 -14.08 3.11
CA LEU A 628 -1.40 -13.30 1.95
C LEU A 628 0.05 -13.60 1.62
N LYS A 629 0.34 -13.95 0.37
CA LYS A 629 1.70 -14.26 -0.10
C LYS A 629 2.09 -13.33 -1.24
N SER A 630 3.34 -12.88 -1.25
CA SER A 630 3.88 -12.01 -2.30
C SER A 630 5.30 -12.43 -2.68
N PHE A 631 5.61 -12.46 -3.97
CA PHE A 631 6.91 -12.91 -4.47
C PHE A 631 7.52 -11.86 -5.39
N GLY A 632 8.58 -11.20 -4.92
CA GLY A 632 9.33 -10.20 -5.66
C GLY A 632 10.61 -10.76 -6.28
N PHE A 633 11.04 -10.13 -7.37
CA PHE A 633 12.37 -10.38 -7.95
C PHE A 633 13.47 -10.14 -6.92
N GLY A 634 14.57 -10.89 -7.03
CA GLY A 634 15.66 -10.82 -6.05
C GLY A 634 15.42 -11.68 -4.81
N GLN A 635 14.59 -12.73 -4.93
CA GLN A 635 14.25 -13.62 -3.83
C GLN A 635 13.60 -12.86 -2.66
N VAL A 636 12.64 -11.99 -2.95
CA VAL A 636 11.88 -11.30 -1.90
C VAL A 636 10.53 -11.99 -1.73
N GLY A 637 10.52 -13.10 -0.99
CA GLY A 637 9.29 -13.74 -0.56
C GLY A 637 8.71 -13.04 0.67
N GLY A 638 7.41 -12.79 0.68
CA GLY A 638 6.70 -12.20 1.80
C GLY A 638 5.42 -12.96 2.14
N GLU A 639 5.11 -13.09 3.42
CA GLU A 639 3.89 -13.73 3.91
C GLU A 639 3.28 -12.96 5.09
N LEU A 640 1.96 -12.75 5.05
CA LEU A 640 1.18 -12.22 6.16
C LEU A 640 0.13 -13.25 6.60
N LEU A 641 -0.09 -13.32 7.91
CA LEU A 641 -1.30 -13.88 8.51
C LEU A 641 -2.15 -12.74 9.02
N VAL A 642 -3.38 -12.63 8.54
CA VAL A 642 -4.37 -11.65 9.01
C VAL A 642 -5.47 -12.39 9.76
N VAL A 643 -5.75 -12.00 11.00
CA VAL A 643 -6.80 -12.59 11.84
C VAL A 643 -7.97 -11.60 11.97
N HIS A 644 -9.20 -12.13 11.99
CA HIS A 644 -10.41 -11.34 12.14
C HIS A 644 -10.37 -10.47 13.42
N PRO A 645 -10.78 -9.19 13.37
CA PRO A 645 -10.65 -8.27 14.49
C PRO A 645 -11.42 -8.66 15.75
N ASP A 646 -12.53 -9.39 15.62
CA ASP A 646 -13.34 -9.84 16.77
C ASP A 646 -12.55 -10.66 17.80
N TYR A 647 -11.51 -11.39 17.39
CA TYR A 647 -10.65 -12.13 18.30
C TYR A 647 -9.90 -11.22 19.28
N LEU A 648 -9.54 -10.00 18.84
CA LEU A 648 -8.97 -8.97 19.70
C LEU A 648 -10.04 -8.33 20.56
N LEU A 649 -11.17 -7.94 19.98
CA LEU A 649 -12.25 -7.24 20.71
C LEU A 649 -12.85 -8.11 21.82
N ALA A 650 -12.90 -9.43 21.61
CA ALA A 650 -13.32 -10.40 22.61
C ALA A 650 -12.38 -10.48 23.83
N THR A 651 -11.18 -9.89 23.76
CA THR A 651 -10.27 -9.80 24.91
C THR A 651 -10.61 -8.65 25.87
N LEU A 652 -11.46 -7.71 25.45
CA LEU A 652 -11.83 -6.54 26.24
C LEU A 652 -12.96 -6.88 27.22
N GLY A 653 -12.92 -6.26 28.40
CA GLY A 653 -14.06 -6.29 29.31
C GLY A 653 -15.25 -5.55 28.70
N ARG A 654 -16.47 -5.94 29.08
CA ARG A 654 -17.71 -5.36 28.52
C ARG A 654 -17.74 -3.82 28.53
N ALA A 655 -17.35 -3.19 29.65
CA ALA A 655 -17.31 -1.73 29.77
C ALA A 655 -16.28 -1.09 28.81
N GLN A 656 -15.11 -1.70 28.65
CA GLN A 656 -14.08 -1.21 27.72
C GLN A 656 -14.55 -1.32 26.27
N LEU A 657 -15.24 -2.41 25.93
CA LEU A 657 -15.81 -2.61 24.60
C LEU A 657 -16.93 -1.58 24.31
N GLU A 658 -17.79 -1.32 25.29
CA GLU A 658 -18.86 -0.30 25.19
C GLU A 658 -18.26 1.10 25.00
N GLU A 659 -17.19 1.45 25.72
CA GLU A 659 -16.46 2.71 25.55
C GLU A 659 -15.81 2.81 24.16
N TYR A 660 -15.12 1.75 23.72
CA TYR A 660 -14.52 1.68 22.39
C TYR A 660 -15.57 1.88 21.30
N ASN A 661 -16.71 1.18 21.39
CA ASN A 661 -17.80 1.27 20.42
C ASN A 661 -18.47 2.65 20.41
N ALA A 662 -18.52 3.36 21.53
CA ALA A 662 -18.97 4.76 21.56
C ALA A 662 -18.03 5.66 20.75
N LYS A 663 -16.72 5.60 21.02
CA LYS A 663 -15.72 6.39 20.27
C LYS A 663 -15.71 6.05 18.78
N LEU A 664 -15.81 4.76 18.45
CA LEU A 664 -15.83 4.27 17.06
C LEU A 664 -17.00 4.86 16.26
N ARG A 665 -18.22 4.86 16.83
CA ARG A 665 -19.41 5.42 16.17
C ARG A 665 -19.27 6.91 15.87
N GLU A 666 -18.70 7.67 16.80
CA GLU A 666 -18.44 9.09 16.58
C GLU A 666 -17.41 9.32 15.46
N ARG A 667 -16.34 8.53 15.44
CA ARG A 667 -15.31 8.59 14.39
C ARG A 667 -15.86 8.26 13.01
N ASP A 668 -16.61 7.17 12.91
CA ASP A 668 -17.20 6.72 11.64
C ASP A 668 -18.13 7.79 11.05
N ALA A 669 -18.96 8.42 11.90
CA ALA A 669 -19.82 9.53 11.49
C ALA A 669 -19.02 10.77 11.02
N ARG A 670 -17.87 11.08 11.65
CA ARG A 670 -16.98 12.17 11.21
C ARG A 670 -16.31 11.85 9.88
N ALA A 671 -15.80 10.65 9.71
CA ALA A 671 -15.14 10.22 8.47
C ALA A 671 -16.12 10.17 7.30
N HIS A 672 -17.32 9.63 7.50
CA HIS A 672 -18.36 9.62 6.48
C HIS A 672 -18.72 11.06 6.06
N ARG A 673 -18.90 11.97 7.02
CA ARG A 673 -19.18 13.38 6.73
C ARG A 673 -18.07 14.04 5.94
N TYR A 674 -16.81 13.82 6.32
CA TYR A 674 -15.65 14.35 5.61
C TYR A 674 -15.62 13.89 4.15
N TRP A 675 -15.91 12.61 3.87
CA TRP A 675 -15.97 12.10 2.50
C TRP A 675 -17.09 12.76 1.69
N GLN A 676 -18.29 12.84 2.27
CA GLN A 676 -19.44 13.47 1.62
C GLN A 676 -19.17 14.95 1.33
N ASP A 677 -18.63 15.68 2.30
CA ASP A 677 -18.24 17.08 2.16
C ASP A 677 -17.17 17.28 1.07
N ALA A 678 -16.22 16.36 0.95
CA ALA A 678 -15.24 16.38 -0.13
C ALA A 678 -15.87 16.15 -1.51
N LEU A 679 -16.76 15.16 -1.64
CA LEU A 679 -17.47 14.85 -2.89
C LEU A 679 -18.33 16.02 -3.38
N VAL A 680 -19.03 16.71 -2.47
CA VAL A 680 -19.88 17.86 -2.84
C VAL A 680 -19.11 19.19 -2.96
N GLY A 681 -17.80 19.18 -2.70
CA GLY A 681 -16.93 20.35 -2.86
C GLY A 681 -16.96 21.35 -1.70
N ASN A 682 -17.37 20.94 -0.50
CA ASN A 682 -17.33 21.78 0.70
C ASN A 682 -15.89 22.00 1.20
N HIS A 683 -15.00 21.01 0.99
CA HIS A 683 -13.56 21.12 1.21
C HIS A 683 -12.82 20.15 0.28
N PRO A 684 -11.51 20.34 0.01
CA PRO A 684 -10.73 19.35 -0.74
C PRO A 684 -10.60 18.03 0.03
N PHE A 685 -10.51 16.90 -0.69
CA PHE A 685 -10.29 15.58 -0.07
C PHE A 685 -8.91 15.49 0.58
N VAL A 686 -7.85 15.90 -0.13
CA VAL A 686 -6.50 16.01 0.40
C VAL A 686 -6.31 17.43 0.92
N ARG A 687 -6.18 17.58 2.25
CA ARG A 687 -5.99 18.86 2.92
C ARG A 687 -4.52 19.03 3.33
N ILE A 688 -3.73 19.68 2.48
CA ILE A 688 -2.31 19.96 2.77
C ILE A 688 -2.19 20.89 3.98
N LYS A 689 -1.28 20.55 4.89
CA LYS A 689 -0.92 21.35 6.06
C LYS A 689 0.07 22.43 5.67
N SER A 690 -0.17 23.65 6.16
CA SER A 690 0.71 24.81 5.92
C SER A 690 1.81 24.97 6.98
N SER A 691 1.66 24.31 8.15
CA SER A 691 2.60 24.42 9.27
C SER A 691 2.58 23.15 10.14
N PRO A 692 3.69 22.83 10.84
CA PRO A 692 3.71 21.81 11.88
C PRO A 692 2.75 22.14 13.03
N PRO A 693 2.35 21.17 13.87
CA PRO A 693 1.45 21.42 15.01
C PRO A 693 2.07 22.23 16.16
N PHE A 694 3.35 22.62 16.05
CA PHE A 694 4.11 23.38 17.03
C PHE A 694 4.79 24.59 16.38
N THR A 695 5.06 25.64 17.15
CA THR A 695 5.85 26.79 16.67
C THR A 695 7.35 26.48 16.69
N PRO A 696 8.20 27.27 15.99
CA PRO A 696 9.66 27.12 16.05
C PRO A 696 10.22 27.18 17.49
N GLU A 697 9.60 27.96 18.38
CA GLU A 697 10.01 28.08 19.77
C GLU A 697 9.63 26.83 20.59
N GLN A 698 8.53 26.16 20.23
CA GLN A 698 8.05 24.95 20.88
C GLN A 698 8.79 23.69 20.39
N GLU A 699 9.29 23.68 19.15
CA GLU A 699 9.84 22.51 18.47
C GLU A 699 10.78 21.68 19.35
N ARG A 700 11.83 22.32 19.89
CA ARG A 700 12.81 21.62 20.74
C ARG A 700 12.17 21.00 21.98
N ARG A 701 11.21 21.69 22.60
CA ARG A 701 10.51 21.17 23.78
C ARG A 701 9.64 19.98 23.40
N VAL A 702 8.87 20.10 22.32
CA VAL A 702 7.99 19.03 21.82
C VAL A 702 8.80 17.78 21.52
N TYR A 703 9.98 17.88 20.90
CA TYR A 703 10.79 16.70 20.61
C TYR A 703 11.42 16.03 21.84
N LEU A 704 11.72 16.80 22.89
CA LEU A 704 12.41 16.30 24.09
C LEU A 704 11.46 15.85 25.20
N ASP A 705 10.23 16.35 25.21
CA ASP A 705 9.21 16.03 26.22
C ASP A 705 8.31 14.88 25.73
N SER A 706 8.62 13.66 26.17
CA SER A 706 7.84 12.45 25.83
C SER A 706 6.34 12.53 26.20
N THR A 707 5.95 13.47 27.06
CA THR A 707 4.56 13.69 27.49
C THR A 707 3.84 14.77 26.69
N ALA A 708 4.53 15.50 25.81
CA ALA A 708 3.92 16.52 24.96
C ALA A 708 2.82 15.92 24.07
N ARG A 709 1.62 16.50 24.12
CA ARG A 709 0.47 16.11 23.29
C ARG A 709 -0.19 17.34 22.71
N THR A 710 -0.81 17.20 21.55
CA THR A 710 -1.64 18.27 20.98
C THR A 710 -2.99 18.37 21.68
N HIS A 711 -3.59 19.56 21.66
CA HIS A 711 -4.97 19.80 22.02
C HIS A 711 -5.71 20.39 20.82
N TYR A 712 -7.01 20.08 20.71
CA TYR A 712 -7.85 20.69 19.69
C TYR A 712 -8.19 22.12 20.09
N ASP A 713 -7.82 23.10 19.26
CA ASP A 713 -8.20 24.49 19.45
C ASP A 713 -9.48 24.80 18.65
N PRO A 714 -10.63 25.00 19.31
CA PRO A 714 -11.88 25.27 18.62
C PRO A 714 -11.93 26.63 17.92
N ARG A 715 -10.99 27.55 18.18
CA ARG A 715 -10.94 28.88 17.54
C ARG A 715 -10.32 28.81 16.15
N THR A 716 -9.27 28.01 16.02
CA THR A 716 -8.54 27.79 14.76
C THR A 716 -9.06 26.57 14.01
N GLY A 717 -9.68 25.63 14.71
CA GLY A 717 -10.16 24.35 14.17
C GLY A 717 -9.03 23.34 13.95
N GLU A 718 -7.89 23.49 14.64
CA GLU A 718 -6.67 22.72 14.42
C GLU A 718 -6.14 22.09 15.72
N TYR A 719 -5.33 21.04 15.59
CA TYR A 719 -4.58 20.45 16.70
C TYR A 719 -3.21 21.13 16.86
N ARG A 720 -2.92 21.65 18.06
CA ARG A 720 -1.69 22.39 18.37
C ARG A 720 -1.11 21.97 19.73
N PHE A 721 0.21 22.13 19.91
CA PHE A 721 0.93 21.86 21.17
C PHE A 721 0.88 23.03 22.18
#